data_AF-A0A438BHE2-F1
#
_entry.id   AF-A0A438BHE2-F1
#
_cell.length_a   1.000
_cell.length_b   1.000
_cell.length_c   1.000
_cell.angle_alpha   90.00
_cell.angle_beta   90.00
_cell.angle_gamma   90.00
#
_symmetry.space_group_name_H-M   'P 1'
#
loop_
_entity.id
_entity.type
_entity.pdbx_description
1 polymer ?
#
loop_
_entity_poly.entity_id
_entity_poly.type
_entity_poly.pdbx_seq_one_letter_code
_entity_poly.pdbx_strand_id
1 'polypeptide(L)'
;MNEVFEVEAIPGGESLPFPPTPSGSIAGRTMQESVYSPRPKPHRLPSDAPNIVVVLIDDAGPGLPSGFGGEVNTPTLDRMLGEGISYNRFHTTAMCSPTRAALLTGRNHHRVGNGQIAELANDWDGYSGHIPKSSATGAEVLRHYGYTTAAFGKWHNTPAEETTAAGPFDNWPTGVGFDYFYGFLAGEASQYEPNLVRNTTVVLPPKTPEEGYHLSEDLADDAIGWLRRHKALDADRPFFMYWASGCLHGPHHVMKEWADRYSGKFDDGWDAYRERVFARAKEKRWIPQEAELTDRDPTMPAWDDIPDDEKPFQRRLMEVAAGYAEHCDVQVGRLFDELDQLGYRDNTLVLYIWGDNGSSGEGQNGTISELLAQNGIPTTTAQHIAALEELGGLDVLGSPKTDNMYHAGWAWAGSTPYKGMKLLASHLGGTRNPMVARWPAKITPDSTPRTQFLHCNDLVPTFYELLGITAPRTVNGIPQDPIDGASFATTLIDRDAKAGKLTQYFEIMGSRAIYHDGWMASAFGPRAPWVPGTPGGIRDWSPDDDTWELYNLDEDWTQNRDLAAQHPEKLAQLRELFAIEAARNNVLPVGGGLWVAAIHPEQRISTPYTSWEFTGDVTRIPEFCAPALGNKNNRVAIELTVPEGASGVLYALGANAGGLTCYLDDGHLCYEYNLFILTRTKMRSAAPITPGRHTVEVFTEYAEARPGGPLNVHMCVDGEKVAETTVPVSAPLLFTANDCLDIGTCLGSPVSLDYYDRAPFPFDGTIEKLTAEYT
;
A
#
# COMPACT_ATOMS: atom_id res chain seq x y z
N MET A 1 1.04 -38.11 11.39
CA MET A 1 0.38 -38.31 10.08
C MET A 1 -1.08 -38.05 10.35
N ASN A 2 -1.56 -36.86 10.03
CA ASN A 2 -2.87 -36.36 10.45
C ASN A 2 -3.88 -36.58 9.34
N GLU A 3 -4.89 -37.42 9.60
CA GLU A 3 -6.00 -37.78 8.70
C GLU A 3 -6.97 -36.62 8.37
N VAL A 4 -6.73 -35.38 8.84
CA VAL A 4 -7.77 -34.34 8.87
C VAL A 4 -7.90 -33.50 7.59
N PHE A 5 -6.85 -33.45 6.77
CA PHE A 5 -6.88 -32.81 5.44
C PHE A 5 -6.24 -33.72 4.37
N GLU A 6 -6.38 -35.05 4.47
CA GLU A 6 -5.94 -35.96 3.41
C GLU A 6 -6.79 -35.75 2.15
N VAL A 7 -6.38 -34.80 1.33
CA VAL A 7 -6.88 -34.59 -0.02
C VAL A 7 -5.86 -35.22 -0.97
N GLU A 8 -6.30 -36.21 -1.76
CA GLU A 8 -5.43 -36.81 -2.78
C GLU A 8 -4.94 -35.74 -3.78
N ALA A 9 -3.64 -35.75 -4.07
CA ALA A 9 -3.06 -34.82 -5.03
C ALA A 9 -3.71 -34.99 -6.42
N ILE A 10 -4.11 -33.86 -7.03
CA ILE A 10 -4.81 -33.87 -8.32
C ILE A 10 -3.82 -34.21 -9.45
N PRO A 11 -4.02 -35.32 -10.20
CA PRO A 11 -3.09 -35.73 -11.25
C PRO A 11 -2.92 -34.66 -12.34
N GLY A 12 -1.67 -34.44 -12.75
CA GLY A 12 -1.32 -33.46 -13.80
C GLY A 12 -1.20 -32.01 -13.31
N GLY A 13 -1.43 -31.74 -12.02
CA GLY A 13 -1.30 -30.41 -11.42
C GLY A 13 0.12 -29.83 -11.35
N GLU A 14 1.15 -30.65 -11.62
CA GLU A 14 2.54 -30.18 -11.66
C GLU A 14 2.86 -29.27 -12.87
N SER A 15 1.99 -29.23 -13.88
CA SER A 15 2.13 -28.36 -15.05
C SER A 15 0.82 -27.69 -15.39
N LEU A 16 0.80 -26.36 -15.35
CA LEU A 16 -0.38 -25.54 -15.62
C LEU A 16 -0.18 -24.72 -16.91
N PRO A 17 -1.23 -24.50 -17.71
CA PRO A 17 -2.59 -25.02 -17.54
C PRO A 17 -2.65 -26.55 -17.73
N PHE A 18 -3.61 -27.19 -17.08
CA PHE A 18 -3.88 -28.61 -17.29
C PHE A 18 -4.08 -28.95 -18.77
N PRO A 19 -3.65 -30.14 -19.22
CA PRO A 19 -3.91 -30.60 -20.58
C PRO A 19 -5.39 -30.49 -20.97
N PRO A 20 -5.72 -30.12 -22.21
CA PRO A 20 -7.10 -30.09 -22.68
C PRO A 20 -7.79 -31.43 -22.48
N THR A 21 -8.98 -31.43 -21.88
CA THR A 21 -9.79 -32.64 -21.76
C THR A 21 -10.25 -33.08 -23.16
N PRO A 22 -9.89 -34.28 -23.64
CA PRO A 22 -10.29 -34.74 -24.96
C PRO A 22 -11.81 -34.87 -25.03
N SER A 23 -12.36 -34.73 -26.25
CA SER A 23 -13.77 -35.02 -26.47
C SER A 23 -14.06 -36.49 -26.17
N GLY A 24 -15.18 -36.77 -25.50
CA GLY A 24 -15.70 -38.14 -25.41
C GLY A 24 -16.29 -38.61 -26.75
N SER A 25 -16.53 -37.70 -27.68
CA SER A 25 -17.14 -38.00 -28.98
C SER A 25 -16.15 -38.65 -29.94
N ILE A 26 -16.64 -39.56 -30.78
CA ILE A 26 -15.90 -40.20 -31.86
C ILE A 26 -16.59 -39.82 -33.17
N ALA A 27 -15.89 -39.08 -34.04
CA ALA A 27 -16.44 -38.66 -35.32
C ALA A 27 -16.17 -39.71 -36.41
N GLY A 28 -17.23 -40.21 -37.05
CA GLY A 28 -17.17 -40.98 -38.29
C GLY A 28 -17.34 -40.09 -39.53
N ARG A 29 -17.44 -40.66 -40.74
CA ARG A 29 -17.63 -39.87 -41.97
C ARG A 29 -19.02 -39.25 -42.05
N THR A 30 -20.01 -39.84 -41.38
CA THR A 30 -21.39 -39.36 -41.30
C THR A 30 -21.86 -39.29 -39.85
N MET A 31 -22.98 -38.60 -39.59
CA MET A 31 -23.58 -38.54 -38.25
C MET A 31 -24.01 -39.93 -37.75
N GLN A 32 -24.42 -40.82 -38.65
CA GLN A 32 -24.79 -42.21 -38.34
C GLN A 32 -23.55 -43.06 -37.99
N GLU A 33 -22.39 -42.70 -38.51
CA GLU A 33 -21.10 -43.32 -38.18
C GLU A 33 -20.41 -42.67 -36.95
N SER A 34 -20.99 -41.61 -36.39
CA SER A 34 -20.43 -40.85 -35.27
C SER A 34 -21.10 -41.20 -33.95
N VAL A 35 -20.33 -41.17 -32.86
CA VAL A 35 -20.84 -41.26 -31.49
C VAL A 35 -20.63 -39.91 -30.83
N TYR A 36 -21.75 -39.23 -30.56
CA TYR A 36 -21.71 -38.02 -29.75
C TYR A 36 -21.66 -38.39 -28.26
N SER A 37 -20.64 -37.89 -27.58
CA SER A 37 -20.50 -37.95 -26.14
C SER A 37 -19.94 -36.60 -25.66
N PRO A 38 -20.70 -35.85 -24.83
CA PRO A 38 -20.26 -34.55 -24.33
C PRO A 38 -18.89 -34.65 -23.66
N ARG A 39 -18.08 -33.60 -23.82
CA ARG A 39 -16.79 -33.51 -23.13
C ARG A 39 -17.03 -33.53 -21.62
N PRO A 40 -16.40 -34.44 -20.85
CA PRO A 40 -16.46 -34.41 -19.40
C PRO A 40 -15.96 -33.07 -18.89
N LYS A 41 -16.68 -32.45 -17.96
CA LYS A 41 -16.16 -31.28 -17.24
C LYS A 41 -15.14 -31.80 -16.21
N PRO A 42 -13.86 -31.42 -16.30
CA PRO A 42 -12.89 -31.86 -15.31
C PRO A 42 -13.23 -31.24 -13.96
N HIS A 43 -13.29 -32.06 -12.91
CA HIS A 43 -13.36 -31.60 -11.53
C HIS A 43 -11.94 -31.63 -10.97
N ARG A 44 -11.40 -30.45 -10.63
CA ARG A 44 -9.99 -30.27 -10.24
C ARG A 44 -9.86 -29.75 -8.82
N LEU A 45 -10.91 -29.78 -8.02
CA LEU A 45 -10.90 -29.35 -6.63
C LEU A 45 -11.61 -30.41 -5.78
N PRO A 46 -11.48 -30.38 -4.46
CA PRO A 46 -12.37 -31.12 -3.57
C PRO A 46 -13.83 -30.65 -3.75
N SER A 47 -14.80 -31.55 -3.54
CA SER A 47 -16.22 -31.18 -3.63
C SER A 47 -16.65 -30.18 -2.54
N ASP A 48 -15.89 -30.09 -1.45
CA ASP A 48 -16.08 -29.15 -0.35
C ASP A 48 -15.06 -27.99 -0.35
N ALA A 49 -14.41 -27.72 -1.49
CA ALA A 49 -13.45 -26.62 -1.61
C ALA A 49 -14.04 -25.29 -1.10
N PRO A 50 -13.40 -24.62 -0.12
CA PRO A 50 -13.94 -23.40 0.46
C PRO A 50 -13.77 -22.22 -0.49
N ASN A 51 -14.64 -21.23 -0.35
CA ASN A 51 -14.26 -19.88 -0.80
C ASN A 51 -13.14 -19.36 0.10
N ILE A 52 -12.27 -18.52 -0.44
CA ILE A 52 -11.16 -17.92 0.30
C ILE A 52 -11.32 -16.40 0.22
N VAL A 53 -11.33 -15.74 1.38
CA VAL A 53 -11.34 -14.28 1.48
C VAL A 53 -10.15 -13.85 2.33
N VAL A 54 -9.27 -13.04 1.76
CA VAL A 54 -8.16 -12.41 2.50
C VAL A 54 -8.47 -10.93 2.60
N VAL A 55 -8.61 -10.44 3.82
CA VAL A 55 -8.70 -9.01 4.15
C VAL A 55 -7.33 -8.56 4.64
N LEU A 56 -6.79 -7.49 4.04
CA LEU A 56 -5.51 -6.90 4.42
C LEU A 56 -5.68 -5.40 4.68
N ILE A 57 -5.32 -4.96 5.89
CA ILE A 57 -5.27 -3.56 6.28
C ILE A 57 -3.83 -3.06 6.12
N ASP A 58 -3.67 -1.89 5.52
CA ASP A 58 -2.41 -1.18 5.29
C ASP A 58 -1.89 -0.56 6.60
N ASP A 59 -0.58 -0.56 6.88
CA ASP A 59 0.02 0.30 7.93
C ASP A 59 -0.63 0.25 9.33
N ALA A 60 -1.24 -0.87 9.73
CA ALA A 60 -2.02 -0.95 10.96
C ALA A 60 -1.34 -1.81 12.03
N GLY A 61 -0.93 -1.19 13.13
CA GLY A 61 -0.30 -1.92 14.25
C GLY A 61 -1.28 -2.59 15.22
N PRO A 62 -0.82 -3.61 15.97
CA PRO A 62 -1.62 -4.42 16.91
C PRO A 62 -2.16 -3.65 18.12
N GLY A 63 -1.55 -2.52 18.47
CA GLY A 63 -1.93 -1.68 19.59
C GLY A 63 -3.11 -0.76 19.31
N LEU A 64 -3.68 -0.80 18.10
CA LEU A 64 -4.85 0.01 17.73
C LEU A 64 -6.18 -0.67 18.09
N PRO A 65 -6.46 -1.93 17.68
CA PRO A 65 -7.79 -2.54 17.85
C PRO A 65 -8.15 -2.84 19.30
N SER A 66 -9.40 -2.56 19.65
CA SER A 66 -9.97 -2.85 20.96
C SER A 66 -9.88 -4.33 21.34
N GLY A 67 -10.04 -5.24 20.37
CA GLY A 67 -9.93 -6.69 20.54
C GLY A 67 -8.58 -7.16 21.07
N PHE A 68 -7.51 -6.43 20.78
CA PHE A 68 -6.13 -6.77 21.16
C PHE A 68 -5.58 -5.94 22.33
N GLY A 69 -6.38 -5.01 22.86
CA GLY A 69 -6.01 -4.15 23.99
C GLY A 69 -5.98 -2.65 23.66
N GLY A 70 -6.07 -2.28 22.39
CA GLY A 70 -6.13 -0.91 21.91
C GLY A 70 -7.43 -0.17 22.27
N GLU A 71 -7.59 1.05 21.74
CA GLU A 71 -8.78 1.88 21.99
C GLU A 71 -9.63 2.17 20.74
N VAL A 72 -9.16 1.72 19.57
CA VAL A 72 -9.87 1.83 18.29
C VAL A 72 -10.95 0.77 18.23
N ASN A 73 -12.20 1.21 18.10
CA ASN A 73 -13.35 0.32 17.96
C ASN A 73 -13.26 -0.39 16.60
N THR A 74 -13.29 -1.72 16.59
CA THR A 74 -13.17 -2.55 15.37
C THR A 74 -14.21 -3.66 15.44
N PRO A 75 -15.51 -3.32 15.34
CA PRO A 75 -16.60 -4.25 15.62
C PRO A 75 -16.59 -5.52 14.75
N THR A 76 -16.10 -5.44 13.51
CA THR A 76 -16.01 -6.59 12.61
C THR A 76 -14.89 -7.53 13.04
N LEU A 77 -13.70 -6.99 13.32
CA LEU A 77 -12.58 -7.76 13.86
C LEU A 77 -12.92 -8.38 15.21
N ASP A 78 -13.55 -7.62 16.12
CA ASP A 78 -14.02 -8.11 17.42
C ASP A 78 -15.06 -9.23 17.27
N ARG A 79 -15.98 -9.12 16.30
CA ARG A 79 -16.90 -10.21 15.94
C ARG A 79 -16.13 -11.45 15.47
N MET A 80 -15.14 -11.31 14.59
CA MET A 80 -14.36 -12.44 14.10
C MET A 80 -13.58 -13.14 15.21
N LEU A 81 -13.06 -12.40 16.20
CA LEU A 81 -12.40 -12.97 17.38
C LEU A 81 -13.34 -13.89 18.19
N GLY A 82 -14.64 -13.60 18.22
CA GLY A 82 -15.65 -14.45 18.85
C GLY A 82 -16.13 -15.63 18.00
N GLU A 83 -15.94 -15.56 16.67
CA GLU A 83 -16.44 -16.54 15.70
C GLU A 83 -15.36 -17.46 15.13
N GLY A 84 -14.09 -17.24 15.48
CA GLY A 84 -12.96 -17.91 14.85
C GLY A 84 -11.79 -18.13 15.80
N ILE A 85 -10.58 -18.11 15.25
CA ILE A 85 -9.30 -18.21 15.97
C ILE A 85 -8.40 -17.04 15.58
N SER A 86 -7.37 -16.77 16.37
CA SER A 86 -6.41 -15.69 16.10
C SER A 86 -4.97 -16.16 16.24
N TYR A 87 -4.04 -15.45 15.59
CA TYR A 87 -2.60 -15.69 15.62
C TYR A 87 -1.89 -14.43 16.11
N ASN A 88 -1.14 -14.55 17.20
CA ASN A 88 -0.42 -13.42 17.81
C ASN A 88 1.09 -13.41 17.48
N ARG A 89 1.56 -14.36 16.67
CA ARG A 89 2.93 -14.44 16.13
C ARG A 89 2.93 -14.60 14.60
N PHE A 90 1.99 -13.93 13.91
CA PHE A 90 1.99 -13.78 12.46
C PHE A 90 2.86 -12.57 12.06
N HIS A 91 3.68 -12.72 11.02
CA HIS A 91 4.64 -11.70 10.61
C HIS A 91 4.50 -11.34 9.13
N THR A 92 4.77 -10.08 8.83
CA THR A 92 4.92 -9.52 7.50
C THR A 92 6.34 -8.96 7.34
N THR A 93 6.66 -8.31 6.22
CA THR A 93 8.05 -7.94 5.90
C THR A 93 8.52 -6.62 6.52
N ALA A 94 7.62 -5.85 7.13
CA ALA A 94 7.78 -4.43 7.54
C ALA A 94 7.64 -3.36 6.43
N MET A 95 7.14 -3.75 5.25
CA MET A 95 6.75 -2.81 4.19
C MET A 95 5.65 -3.42 3.29
N CYS A 96 4.81 -2.55 2.73
CA CYS A 96 3.59 -2.90 2.03
C CYS A 96 3.80 -3.71 0.74
N SER A 97 4.43 -3.14 -0.29
CA SER A 97 4.68 -3.83 -1.58
C SER A 97 5.44 -5.16 -1.41
N PRO A 98 6.53 -5.21 -0.62
CA PRO A 98 7.19 -6.46 -0.24
C PRO A 98 6.26 -7.51 0.41
N THR A 99 5.40 -7.11 1.36
CA THR A 99 4.45 -8.03 2.02
C THR A 99 3.42 -8.58 1.03
N ARG A 100 2.87 -7.73 0.18
CA ARG A 100 1.85 -8.10 -0.82
C ARG A 100 2.41 -9.11 -1.83
N ALA A 101 3.64 -8.87 -2.32
CA ALA A 101 4.34 -9.81 -3.19
C ALA A 101 4.59 -11.17 -2.50
N ALA A 102 5.07 -11.16 -1.25
CA ALA A 102 5.34 -12.38 -0.50
C ALA A 102 4.06 -13.17 -0.20
N LEU A 103 2.99 -12.47 0.20
CA LEU A 103 1.68 -13.02 0.51
C LEU A 103 1.06 -13.69 -0.72
N LEU A 104 1.09 -13.03 -1.88
CA LEU A 104 0.44 -13.51 -3.10
C LEU A 104 1.22 -14.62 -3.79
N THR A 105 2.54 -14.73 -3.58
CA THR A 105 3.39 -15.73 -4.27
C THR A 105 3.78 -16.92 -3.40
N GLY A 106 3.66 -16.81 -2.07
CA GLY A 106 4.19 -17.80 -1.14
C GLY A 106 5.71 -17.86 -1.07
N ARG A 107 6.40 -16.83 -1.57
CA ARG A 107 7.86 -16.73 -1.65
C ARG A 107 8.37 -15.54 -0.86
N ASN A 108 9.67 -15.50 -0.59
CA ASN A 108 10.27 -14.32 0.04
C ASN A 108 10.28 -13.14 -0.94
N HIS A 109 10.01 -11.94 -0.43
CA HIS A 109 9.79 -10.75 -1.25
C HIS A 109 10.99 -10.37 -2.14
N HIS A 110 12.22 -10.55 -1.67
CA HIS A 110 13.42 -10.35 -2.49
C HIS A 110 13.56 -11.38 -3.61
N ARG A 111 13.20 -12.66 -3.38
CA ARG A 111 13.26 -13.67 -4.46
C ARG A 111 12.39 -13.28 -5.65
N VAL A 112 11.30 -12.57 -5.38
CA VAL A 112 10.34 -12.13 -6.39
C VAL A 112 10.55 -10.66 -6.80
N GLY A 113 11.75 -10.09 -6.58
CA GLY A 113 12.12 -8.76 -7.05
C GLY A 113 11.51 -7.58 -6.27
N ASN A 114 10.82 -7.84 -5.15
CA ASN A 114 10.10 -6.84 -4.36
C ASN A 114 10.79 -6.63 -2.99
N GLY A 115 12.09 -6.35 -2.99
CA GLY A 115 12.87 -5.93 -1.81
C GLY A 115 12.55 -4.50 -1.32
N GLN A 116 11.89 -3.71 -2.17
CA GLN A 116 11.51 -2.31 -1.97
C GLN A 116 10.21 -2.04 -2.76
N ILE A 117 9.56 -0.89 -2.52
CA ILE A 117 8.44 -0.41 -3.34
C ILE A 117 8.83 -0.23 -4.81
N ALA A 118 7.86 -0.41 -5.72
CA ALA A 118 8.08 -0.40 -7.17
C ALA A 118 8.56 0.98 -7.68
N GLU A 119 8.15 2.06 -7.02
CA GLU A 119 8.52 3.44 -7.32
C GLU A 119 10.02 3.72 -7.10
N LEU A 120 10.68 2.89 -6.29
CA LEU A 120 12.10 2.95 -5.94
C LEU A 120 12.88 1.70 -6.37
N ALA A 121 12.31 0.93 -7.30
CA ALA A 121 12.96 -0.24 -7.86
C ALA A 121 14.27 0.09 -8.60
N ASN A 122 15.14 -0.90 -8.69
CA ASN A 122 16.47 -0.79 -9.29
C ASN A 122 16.98 -2.14 -9.82
N ASP A 123 18.15 -2.14 -10.45
CA ASP A 123 18.68 -3.29 -11.19
C ASP A 123 19.34 -4.38 -10.33
N TRP A 124 19.27 -4.32 -8.99
CA TRP A 124 19.64 -5.47 -8.16
C TRP A 124 18.55 -6.54 -8.26
N ASP A 125 18.93 -7.81 -8.42
CA ASP A 125 18.00 -8.93 -8.67
C ASP A 125 16.81 -8.97 -7.69
N GLY A 126 17.05 -8.64 -6.41
CA GLY A 126 16.02 -8.64 -5.38
C GLY A 126 15.10 -7.42 -5.32
N TYR A 127 15.35 -6.39 -6.14
CA TYR A 127 14.78 -5.04 -6.00
C TYR A 127 14.26 -4.47 -7.33
N SER A 128 14.02 -5.32 -8.32
CA SER A 128 13.59 -4.93 -9.67
C SER A 128 12.17 -4.35 -9.75
N GLY A 129 11.34 -4.50 -8.72
CA GLY A 129 9.93 -4.09 -8.73
C GLY A 129 9.04 -4.97 -9.63
N HIS A 130 9.58 -6.06 -10.18
CA HIS A 130 8.89 -6.96 -11.11
C HIS A 130 8.77 -8.36 -10.52
N ILE A 131 7.54 -8.86 -10.35
CA ILE A 131 7.31 -10.26 -9.99
C ILE A 131 7.63 -11.13 -11.22
N PRO A 132 8.66 -11.98 -11.17
CA PRO A 132 9.04 -12.78 -12.32
C PRO A 132 7.97 -13.84 -12.60
N LYS A 133 7.78 -14.21 -13.87
CA LYS A 133 6.83 -15.27 -14.27
C LYS A 133 7.23 -16.68 -13.77
N SER A 134 8.45 -16.85 -13.24
CA SER A 134 8.86 -18.04 -12.46
C SER A 134 8.23 -18.09 -11.07
N SER A 135 7.54 -17.04 -10.64
CA SER A 135 6.90 -16.92 -9.34
C SER A 135 5.41 -16.62 -9.49
N ALA A 136 4.68 -17.52 -10.16
CA ALA A 136 3.24 -17.41 -10.32
C ALA A 136 2.54 -17.22 -8.98
N THR A 137 1.52 -16.35 -8.97
CA THR A 137 0.74 -16.05 -7.77
C THR A 137 -0.16 -17.24 -7.41
N GLY A 138 -0.56 -17.30 -6.14
CA GLY A 138 -1.60 -18.23 -5.68
C GLY A 138 -2.92 -18.01 -6.44
N ALA A 139 -3.25 -16.77 -6.81
CA ALA A 139 -4.43 -16.48 -7.62
C ALA A 139 -4.36 -17.14 -9.01
N GLU A 140 -3.23 -17.02 -9.69
CA GLU A 140 -3.01 -17.63 -11.02
C GLU A 140 -3.13 -19.16 -10.96
N VAL A 141 -2.53 -19.77 -9.92
CA VAL A 141 -2.65 -21.21 -9.71
C VAL A 141 -4.10 -21.60 -9.40
N LEU A 142 -4.76 -20.95 -8.42
CA LEU A 142 -6.15 -21.25 -8.07
C LEU A 142 -7.11 -21.11 -9.27
N ARG A 143 -6.89 -20.11 -10.13
CA ARG A 143 -7.65 -19.92 -11.38
C ARG A 143 -7.55 -21.13 -12.31
N HIS A 144 -6.36 -21.72 -12.49
CA HIS A 144 -6.20 -22.93 -13.30
C HIS A 144 -6.91 -24.17 -12.71
N TYR A 145 -7.07 -24.21 -11.39
CA TYR A 145 -7.82 -25.25 -10.67
C TYR A 145 -9.33 -25.01 -10.67
N GLY A 146 -9.79 -23.84 -11.11
CA GLY A 146 -11.21 -23.54 -11.32
C GLY A 146 -11.81 -22.56 -10.32
N TYR A 147 -11.01 -21.86 -9.52
CA TYR A 147 -11.50 -20.71 -8.77
C TYR A 147 -11.87 -19.57 -9.72
N THR A 148 -12.85 -18.76 -9.32
CA THR A 148 -12.95 -17.37 -9.81
C THR A 148 -12.12 -16.48 -8.89
N THR A 149 -11.29 -15.60 -9.44
CA THR A 149 -10.37 -14.76 -8.65
C THR A 149 -10.71 -13.29 -8.78
N ALA A 150 -10.79 -12.57 -7.66
CA ALA A 150 -11.04 -11.13 -7.65
C ALA A 150 -10.19 -10.40 -6.61
N ALA A 151 -9.69 -9.21 -6.97
CA ALA A 151 -8.95 -8.33 -6.08
C ALA A 151 -9.63 -6.96 -5.97
N PHE A 152 -9.60 -6.37 -4.77
CA PHE A 152 -10.22 -5.07 -4.47
C PHE A 152 -9.25 -4.20 -3.66
N GLY A 153 -9.14 -2.92 -4.03
CA GLY A 153 -8.36 -1.91 -3.32
C GLY A 153 -6.90 -1.79 -3.78
N LYS A 154 -5.97 -1.61 -2.84
CA LYS A 154 -4.55 -1.33 -3.11
C LYS A 154 -3.84 -2.53 -3.69
N TRP A 155 -3.23 -2.35 -4.87
CA TRP A 155 -2.40 -3.36 -5.50
C TRP A 155 -0.91 -3.25 -5.11
N HIS A 156 -0.23 -2.16 -5.51
CA HIS A 156 1.15 -1.82 -5.15
C HIS A 156 2.25 -2.82 -5.58
N ASN A 157 1.99 -3.70 -6.56
CA ASN A 157 3.00 -4.59 -7.16
C ASN A 157 3.04 -4.51 -8.70
N THR A 158 2.42 -3.48 -9.30
CA THR A 158 2.63 -3.18 -10.72
C THR A 158 3.86 -2.28 -10.83
N PRO A 159 4.83 -2.59 -11.71
CA PRO A 159 5.96 -1.71 -11.99
C PRO A 159 5.48 -0.29 -12.30
N ALA A 160 6.14 0.72 -11.72
CA ALA A 160 5.65 2.10 -11.75
C ALA A 160 5.45 2.62 -13.19
N GLU A 161 6.35 2.24 -14.10
CA GLU A 161 6.35 2.54 -15.53
C GLU A 161 5.24 1.83 -16.33
N GLU A 162 4.64 0.78 -15.78
CA GLU A 162 3.57 0.01 -16.42
C GLU A 162 2.17 0.40 -15.90
N THR A 163 2.05 1.42 -15.05
CA THR A 163 0.76 1.84 -14.45
C THR A 163 -0.14 2.66 -15.38
N THR A 164 0.24 2.82 -16.66
CA THR A 164 -0.51 3.64 -17.63
C THR A 164 -1.66 2.88 -18.30
N ALA A 165 -2.67 3.61 -18.78
CA ALA A 165 -3.77 3.04 -19.57
C ALA A 165 -3.33 2.50 -20.96
N ALA A 166 -2.07 2.70 -21.37
CA ALA A 166 -1.55 2.19 -22.63
C ALA A 166 -1.12 0.71 -22.55
N GLY A 167 -0.95 0.17 -21.34
CA GLY A 167 -0.34 -1.14 -21.12
C GLY A 167 1.20 -1.12 -21.25
N PRO A 168 1.86 -2.30 -21.17
CA PRO A 168 1.27 -3.64 -21.10
C PRO A 168 0.52 -3.90 -19.79
N PHE A 169 -0.42 -4.85 -19.82
CA PHE A 169 -1.23 -5.23 -18.65
C PHE A 169 -0.75 -6.54 -17.99
N ASP A 170 0.43 -7.04 -18.39
CA ASP A 170 0.95 -8.35 -17.97
C ASP A 170 1.32 -8.40 -16.48
N ASN A 171 1.63 -7.25 -15.88
CA ASN A 171 1.95 -7.10 -14.45
C ASN A 171 0.85 -6.36 -13.67
N TRP A 172 -0.32 -6.16 -14.29
CA TRP A 172 -1.51 -5.69 -13.58
C TRP A 172 -2.17 -6.86 -12.84
N PRO A 173 -3.05 -6.61 -11.86
CA PRO A 173 -3.78 -7.68 -11.16
C PRO A 173 -4.38 -8.73 -12.11
N THR A 174 -4.93 -8.27 -13.24
CA THR A 174 -5.54 -9.15 -14.25
C THR A 174 -4.55 -9.95 -15.09
N GLY A 175 -3.31 -9.48 -15.21
CA GLY A 175 -2.20 -10.18 -15.85
C GLY A 175 -1.47 -11.18 -14.95
N VAL A 176 -1.72 -11.14 -13.63
CA VAL A 176 -1.05 -12.01 -12.63
C VAL A 176 -2.02 -12.91 -11.86
N GLY A 177 -3.20 -13.18 -12.42
CA GLY A 177 -4.07 -14.27 -11.96
C GLY A 177 -5.45 -13.88 -11.46
N PHE A 178 -5.79 -12.59 -11.39
CA PHE A 178 -7.14 -12.15 -11.01
C PHE A 178 -8.05 -12.02 -12.24
N ASP A 179 -9.22 -12.64 -12.23
CA ASP A 179 -10.24 -12.47 -13.28
C ASP A 179 -10.91 -11.09 -13.21
N TYR A 180 -10.90 -10.46 -12.03
CA TYR A 180 -11.49 -9.14 -11.78
C TYR A 180 -10.62 -8.29 -10.84
N PHE A 181 -10.51 -7.00 -11.13
CA PHE A 181 -9.87 -6.03 -10.25
C PHE A 181 -10.67 -4.72 -10.17
N TYR A 182 -10.80 -4.17 -8.97
CA TYR A 182 -11.29 -2.81 -8.75
C TYR A 182 -10.54 -2.13 -7.61
N GLY A 183 -9.82 -1.06 -7.89
CA GLY A 183 -9.02 -0.37 -6.87
C GLY A 183 -7.98 0.55 -7.49
N PHE A 184 -6.82 0.70 -6.86
CA PHE A 184 -5.74 1.58 -7.33
C PHE A 184 -4.40 0.84 -7.38
N LEU A 185 -3.54 1.23 -8.33
CA LEU A 185 -2.27 0.54 -8.58
C LEU A 185 -1.12 1.05 -7.71
N ALA A 186 -1.16 2.33 -7.34
CA ALA A 186 -0.13 3.04 -6.58
C ALA A 186 0.02 2.55 -5.12
N GLY A 187 1.08 3.03 -4.46
CA GLY A 187 1.36 2.74 -3.05
C GLY A 187 0.45 3.42 -2.03
N GLU A 188 -0.24 4.49 -2.40
CA GLU A 188 -1.13 5.26 -1.53
C GLU A 188 -2.26 5.88 -2.39
N ALA A 189 -3.29 6.45 -1.76
CA ALA A 189 -4.36 7.12 -2.49
C ALA A 189 -5.14 8.09 -1.58
N SER A 190 -5.63 9.21 -2.13
CA SER A 190 -6.72 9.96 -1.51
C SER A 190 -7.94 9.06 -1.33
N GLN A 191 -8.55 9.08 -0.15
CA GLN A 191 -9.77 8.29 0.10
C GLN A 191 -11.03 8.96 -0.43
N TYR A 192 -10.90 10.21 -0.89
CA TYR A 192 -11.97 11.01 -1.46
C TYR A 192 -11.86 11.17 -2.97
N GLU A 193 -10.63 11.20 -3.50
CA GLU A 193 -10.34 11.52 -4.90
C GLU A 193 -9.32 10.54 -5.55
N PRO A 194 -9.51 9.20 -5.45
CA PRO A 194 -8.52 8.23 -5.90
C PRO A 194 -8.46 8.07 -7.43
N ASN A 195 -7.27 7.74 -7.95
CA ASN A 195 -7.09 7.17 -9.29
C ASN A 195 -7.49 5.69 -9.31
N LEU A 196 -8.68 5.39 -9.85
CA LEU A 196 -9.19 4.02 -9.84
C LEU A 196 -9.00 3.32 -11.18
N VAL A 197 -8.85 2.01 -11.09
CA VAL A 197 -8.78 1.08 -12.20
C VAL A 197 -9.82 -0.01 -11.99
N ARG A 198 -10.60 -0.28 -13.04
CA ARG A 198 -11.45 -1.47 -13.16
C ARG A 198 -10.88 -2.37 -14.25
N ASN A 199 -10.36 -3.52 -13.83
CA ASN A 199 -9.61 -4.46 -14.68
C ASN A 199 -8.38 -3.81 -15.32
N THR A 200 -8.52 -3.28 -16.53
CA THR A 200 -7.46 -2.61 -17.32
C THR A 200 -7.90 -1.22 -17.79
N THR A 201 -8.93 -0.65 -17.16
CA THR A 201 -9.53 0.62 -17.56
C THR A 201 -9.50 1.58 -16.38
N VAL A 202 -8.90 2.75 -16.57
CA VAL A 202 -8.97 3.85 -15.59
C VAL A 202 -10.42 4.33 -15.51
N VAL A 203 -10.93 4.48 -14.29
CA VAL A 203 -12.30 4.90 -14.01
C VAL A 203 -12.29 5.98 -12.93
N LEU A 204 -13.29 6.87 -12.98
CA LEU A 204 -13.48 7.88 -11.94
C LEU A 204 -14.29 7.30 -10.77
N PRO A 205 -14.13 7.86 -9.56
CA PRO A 205 -15.04 7.63 -8.46
C PRO A 205 -16.50 7.85 -8.90
N PRO A 206 -17.45 7.00 -8.45
CA PRO A 206 -18.86 7.13 -8.83
C PRO A 206 -19.58 8.34 -8.22
N LYS A 207 -18.96 9.05 -7.27
CA LYS A 207 -19.49 10.19 -6.51
C LYS A 207 -18.37 11.15 -6.16
N THR A 208 -18.70 12.41 -5.89
CA THR A 208 -17.74 13.38 -5.32
C THR A 208 -17.69 13.28 -3.78
N PRO A 209 -16.68 13.88 -3.12
CA PRO A 209 -16.62 13.93 -1.66
C PRO A 209 -17.86 14.62 -1.03
N GLU A 210 -18.39 15.66 -1.67
CA GLU A 210 -19.59 16.39 -1.25
C GLU A 210 -20.86 15.53 -1.36
N GLU A 211 -20.88 14.57 -2.28
CA GLU A 211 -21.93 13.56 -2.41
C GLU A 211 -21.77 12.39 -1.42
N GLY A 212 -20.78 12.47 -0.54
CA GLY A 212 -20.48 11.47 0.50
C GLY A 212 -19.63 10.31 0.00
N TYR A 213 -18.81 10.49 -1.03
CA TYR A 213 -17.88 9.46 -1.47
C TYR A 213 -16.80 9.17 -0.42
N HIS A 214 -16.48 7.88 -0.25
CA HIS A 214 -15.28 7.44 0.44
C HIS A 214 -14.83 6.09 -0.13
N LEU A 215 -13.54 5.92 -0.37
CA LEU A 215 -12.99 4.76 -1.07
C LEU A 215 -13.31 3.43 -0.37
N SER A 216 -13.22 3.35 0.96
CA SER A 216 -13.55 2.11 1.68
C SER A 216 -15.00 1.66 1.47
N GLU A 217 -15.96 2.60 1.33
CA GLU A 217 -17.36 2.29 1.04
C GLU A 217 -17.53 1.79 -0.39
N ASP A 218 -16.86 2.44 -1.34
CA ASP A 218 -16.90 2.07 -2.75
C ASP A 218 -16.26 0.69 -3.01
N LEU A 219 -15.11 0.40 -2.38
CA LEU A 219 -14.49 -0.92 -2.44
C LEU A 219 -15.40 -2.02 -1.88
N ALA A 220 -16.13 -1.74 -0.80
CA ALA A 220 -17.10 -2.70 -0.24
C ALA A 220 -18.31 -2.86 -1.16
N ASP A 221 -18.85 -1.78 -1.72
CA ASP A 221 -19.99 -1.80 -2.65
C ASP A 221 -19.67 -2.60 -3.91
N ASP A 222 -18.50 -2.39 -4.52
CA ASP A 222 -18.09 -3.13 -5.72
C ASP A 222 -17.85 -4.61 -5.42
N ALA A 223 -17.22 -4.94 -4.29
CA ALA A 223 -17.01 -6.32 -3.85
C ALA A 223 -18.33 -7.06 -3.55
N ILE A 224 -19.28 -6.39 -2.88
CA ILE A 224 -20.63 -6.90 -2.64
C ILE A 224 -21.37 -7.12 -3.97
N GLY A 225 -21.29 -6.14 -4.89
CA GLY A 225 -21.88 -6.26 -6.22
C GLY A 225 -21.26 -7.39 -7.05
N TRP A 226 -19.96 -7.64 -6.89
CA TRP A 226 -19.26 -8.77 -7.49
C TRP A 226 -19.72 -10.11 -6.89
N LEU A 227 -19.83 -10.23 -5.56
CA LEU A 227 -20.33 -11.44 -4.88
C LEU A 227 -21.74 -11.81 -5.31
N ARG A 228 -22.64 -10.83 -5.40
CA ARG A 228 -24.02 -11.04 -5.86
C ARG A 228 -24.06 -11.57 -7.29
N ARG A 229 -23.24 -11.01 -8.19
CA ARG A 229 -23.13 -11.49 -9.58
C ARG A 229 -22.54 -12.90 -9.65
N HIS A 230 -21.50 -13.17 -8.86
CA HIS A 230 -20.92 -14.51 -8.74
C HIS A 230 -21.98 -15.53 -8.31
N LYS A 231 -22.72 -15.24 -7.23
CA LYS A 231 -23.82 -16.09 -6.75
C LYS A 231 -24.90 -16.31 -7.81
N ALA A 232 -25.25 -15.28 -8.58
CA ALA A 232 -26.30 -15.38 -9.59
C ALA A 232 -25.89 -16.16 -10.84
N LEU A 233 -24.60 -16.14 -11.21
CA LEU A 233 -24.12 -16.66 -12.50
C LEU A 233 -23.34 -17.97 -12.39
N ASP A 234 -22.68 -18.24 -11.26
CA ASP A 234 -21.81 -19.41 -11.06
C ASP A 234 -21.74 -19.83 -9.57
N ALA A 235 -22.91 -20.02 -8.94
CA ALA A 235 -23.05 -20.22 -7.49
C ALA A 235 -22.19 -21.35 -6.89
N ASP A 236 -21.95 -22.41 -7.68
CA ASP A 236 -21.27 -23.64 -7.26
C ASP A 236 -19.75 -23.56 -7.44
N ARG A 237 -19.25 -22.56 -8.17
CA ARG A 237 -17.81 -22.35 -8.37
C ARG A 237 -17.24 -21.65 -7.14
N PRO A 238 -16.13 -22.11 -6.55
CA PRO A 238 -15.52 -21.40 -5.43
C PRO A 238 -14.81 -20.14 -5.92
N PHE A 239 -14.66 -19.15 -5.02
CA PHE A 239 -13.93 -17.92 -5.32
C PHE A 239 -12.77 -17.64 -4.35
N PHE A 240 -11.78 -16.92 -4.86
CA PHE A 240 -10.72 -16.30 -4.08
C PHE A 240 -10.86 -14.78 -4.21
N MET A 241 -11.13 -14.12 -3.08
CA MET A 241 -11.22 -12.67 -2.97
C MET A 241 -10.05 -12.15 -2.15
N TYR A 242 -9.29 -11.24 -2.73
CA TYR A 242 -8.27 -10.45 -2.04
C TYR A 242 -8.80 -9.02 -1.87
N TRP A 243 -9.19 -8.65 -0.65
CA TRP A 243 -9.68 -7.32 -0.33
C TRP A 243 -8.62 -6.59 0.49
N ALA A 244 -7.91 -5.67 -0.12
CA ALA A 244 -6.78 -4.97 0.49
C ALA A 244 -7.03 -3.47 0.50
N SER A 245 -7.35 -2.92 1.67
CA SER A 245 -7.63 -1.48 1.80
C SER A 245 -6.34 -0.65 1.69
N GLY A 246 -6.50 0.64 1.38
CA GLY A 246 -5.48 1.66 1.63
C GLY A 246 -5.50 2.17 3.08
N CYS A 247 -6.51 1.80 3.87
CA CYS A 247 -6.57 2.08 5.31
C CYS A 247 -5.60 1.17 6.04
N LEU A 248 -4.74 1.63 6.95
CA LEU A 248 -4.53 2.95 7.56
C LEU A 248 -3.32 3.73 7.01
N HIS A 249 -2.94 3.53 5.75
CA HIS A 249 -1.90 4.37 5.14
C HIS A 249 -2.33 5.85 5.14
N GLY A 250 -1.35 6.74 5.10
CA GLY A 250 -1.63 8.12 4.75
C GLY A 250 -2.15 8.24 3.30
N PRO A 251 -2.88 9.31 2.97
CA PRO A 251 -3.42 10.29 3.92
C PRO A 251 -4.53 9.70 4.80
N HIS A 252 -4.52 10.05 6.09
CA HIS A 252 -5.59 9.67 7.01
C HIS A 252 -6.81 10.53 6.73
N HIS A 253 -7.75 9.97 5.96
CA HIS A 253 -8.99 10.60 5.54
C HIS A 253 -10.18 9.85 6.12
N VAL A 254 -11.10 10.58 6.74
CA VAL A 254 -12.40 10.06 7.17
C VAL A 254 -13.34 11.22 7.45
N MET A 255 -14.64 11.02 7.26
CA MET A 255 -15.64 12.04 7.60
C MET A 255 -15.56 12.41 9.08
N LYS A 256 -15.78 13.70 9.38
CA LYS A 256 -15.55 14.31 10.69
C LYS A 256 -16.23 13.55 11.83
N GLU A 257 -17.44 13.05 11.60
CA GLU A 257 -18.24 12.32 12.58
C GLU A 257 -17.63 10.98 13.03
N TRP A 258 -16.69 10.41 12.27
CA TRP A 258 -15.94 9.22 12.69
C TRP A 258 -14.76 9.63 13.59
N ALA A 259 -14.01 10.65 13.18
CA ALA A 259 -12.91 11.19 13.99
C ALA A 259 -13.41 11.72 15.35
N ASP A 260 -14.54 12.42 15.36
CA ASP A 260 -15.11 13.04 16.57
C ASP A 260 -15.54 12.01 17.64
N ARG A 261 -15.75 10.73 17.29
CA ARG A 261 -16.00 9.65 18.26
C ARG A 261 -14.82 9.39 19.19
N TYR A 262 -13.63 9.81 18.76
CA TYR A 262 -12.39 9.64 19.49
C TYR A 262 -11.98 10.87 20.29
N SER A 263 -12.79 11.93 20.29
CA SER A 263 -12.50 13.17 21.01
C SER A 263 -12.12 12.90 22.48
N GLY A 264 -10.92 13.31 22.85
CA GLY A 264 -10.40 13.19 24.21
C GLY A 264 -9.82 11.82 24.59
N LYS A 265 -9.92 10.79 23.74
CA LYS A 265 -9.36 9.45 24.04
C LYS A 265 -7.82 9.42 24.09
N PHE A 266 -7.19 10.40 23.45
CA PHE A 266 -5.75 10.47 23.24
C PHE A 266 -5.10 11.66 23.97
N ASP A 267 -5.81 12.27 24.94
CA ASP A 267 -5.40 13.50 25.62
C ASP A 267 -4.11 13.38 26.42
N ASP A 268 -3.81 12.18 26.91
CA ASP A 268 -2.63 11.89 27.71
C ASP A 268 -1.43 11.38 26.89
N GLY A 269 -1.56 11.33 25.56
CA GLY A 269 -0.44 11.10 24.65
C GLY A 269 -0.02 9.64 24.46
N TRP A 270 0.95 9.45 23.56
CA TRP A 270 1.37 8.13 23.10
C TRP A 270 2.08 7.29 24.17
N ASP A 271 2.83 7.89 25.09
CA ASP A 271 3.50 7.16 26.18
C ASP A 271 2.46 6.53 27.13
N ALA A 272 1.49 7.34 27.62
CA ALA A 272 0.42 6.85 28.49
C ALA A 272 -0.51 5.87 27.76
N TYR A 273 -0.79 6.10 26.48
CA TYR A 273 -1.55 5.16 25.65
C TYR A 273 -0.89 3.78 25.63
N ARG A 274 0.43 3.71 25.44
CA ARG A 274 1.19 2.46 25.41
C ARG A 274 1.04 1.65 26.69
N GLU A 275 1.13 2.29 27.85
CA GLU A 275 0.94 1.64 29.14
C GLU A 275 -0.47 1.05 29.28
N ARG A 276 -1.49 1.82 28.89
CA ARG A 276 -2.89 1.36 28.92
C ARG A 276 -3.12 0.16 28.01
N VAL A 277 -2.64 0.24 26.76
CA VAL A 277 -2.81 -0.83 25.77
C VAL A 277 -2.09 -2.10 26.21
N PHE A 278 -0.87 -1.98 26.72
CA PHE A 278 -0.13 -3.12 27.25
C PHE A 278 -0.86 -3.81 28.40
N ALA A 279 -1.38 -3.04 29.36
CA ALA A 279 -2.15 -3.59 30.48
C ALA A 279 -3.42 -4.31 30.01
N ARG A 280 -4.17 -3.71 29.07
CA ARG A 280 -5.39 -4.32 28.51
C ARG A 280 -5.11 -5.54 27.63
N ALA A 281 -4.01 -5.54 26.89
CA ALA A 281 -3.58 -6.69 26.09
C ALA A 281 -3.28 -7.90 26.99
N LYS A 282 -2.68 -7.68 28.17
CA LYS A 282 -2.53 -8.72 29.20
C LYS A 282 -3.87 -9.17 29.78
N GLU A 283 -4.75 -8.23 30.13
CA GLU A 283 -6.09 -8.55 30.65
C GLU A 283 -6.88 -9.44 29.69
N LYS A 284 -6.82 -9.12 28.40
CA LYS A 284 -7.46 -9.89 27.32
C LYS A 284 -6.74 -11.20 26.98
N ARG A 285 -5.57 -11.46 27.57
CA ARG A 285 -4.70 -12.61 27.25
C ARG A 285 -4.31 -12.68 25.78
N TRP A 286 -4.28 -11.54 25.10
CA TRP A 286 -3.74 -11.42 23.75
C TRP A 286 -2.23 -11.64 23.76
N ILE A 287 -1.56 -11.10 24.77
CA ILE A 287 -0.13 -11.26 25.02
C ILE A 287 0.12 -12.07 26.30
N PRO A 288 1.30 -12.70 26.45
CA PRO A 288 1.65 -13.43 27.67
C PRO A 288 1.67 -12.53 28.91
N GLN A 289 1.41 -13.10 30.09
CA GLN A 289 1.33 -12.33 31.35
C GLN A 289 2.70 -11.83 31.80
N GLU A 290 3.74 -12.58 31.47
CA GLU A 290 5.16 -12.33 31.70
C GLU A 290 5.78 -11.37 30.69
N ALA A 291 5.07 -10.99 29.62
CA ALA A 291 5.54 -10.02 28.64
C ALA A 291 6.01 -8.72 29.32
N GLU A 292 6.99 -8.04 28.75
CA GLU A 292 7.51 -6.77 29.24
C GLU A 292 7.31 -5.69 28.19
N LEU A 293 6.87 -4.51 28.61
CA LEU A 293 6.71 -3.39 27.68
C LEU A 293 8.10 -2.91 27.27
N THR A 294 8.35 -2.79 25.96
CA THR A 294 9.65 -2.32 25.48
C THR A 294 9.78 -0.82 25.66
N ASP A 295 10.99 -0.36 25.94
CA ASP A 295 11.33 1.05 26.07
C ASP A 295 11.16 1.84 24.76
N ARG A 296 11.00 3.16 24.89
CA ARG A 296 11.05 4.11 23.78
C ARG A 296 12.50 4.29 23.34
N ASP A 297 12.72 4.41 22.04
CA ASP A 297 14.03 4.80 21.54
C ASP A 297 14.37 6.23 22.01
N PRO A 298 15.58 6.48 22.54
CA PRO A 298 15.95 7.79 23.08
C PRO A 298 15.96 8.93 22.04
N THR A 299 15.98 8.61 20.74
CA THR A 299 15.93 9.59 19.65
C THR A 299 14.51 9.99 19.23
N MET A 300 13.49 9.26 19.69
CA MET A 300 12.09 9.61 19.47
C MET A 300 11.63 10.63 20.53
N PRO A 301 10.77 11.62 20.24
CA PRO A 301 10.23 12.52 21.27
C PRO A 301 9.27 11.84 22.26
N ALA A 302 9.29 12.26 23.53
CA ALA A 302 8.23 11.93 24.49
C ALA A 302 7.00 12.80 24.24
N TRP A 303 5.82 12.38 24.71
CA TRP A 303 4.64 13.25 24.72
C TRP A 303 4.83 14.52 25.54
N ASP A 304 5.54 14.41 26.67
CA ASP A 304 5.84 15.55 27.54
C ASP A 304 6.86 16.52 26.93
N ASP A 305 7.59 16.10 25.88
CA ASP A 305 8.51 16.98 25.14
C ASP A 305 7.76 17.85 24.09
N ILE A 306 6.51 17.53 23.79
CA ILE A 306 5.70 18.26 22.79
C ILE A 306 5.21 19.58 23.39
N PRO A 307 5.42 20.73 22.70
CA PRO A 307 4.88 22.01 23.12
C PRO A 307 3.35 21.96 23.31
N ASP A 308 2.84 22.62 24.36
CA ASP A 308 1.41 22.56 24.71
C ASP A 308 0.48 23.10 23.62
N ASP A 309 0.95 24.07 22.81
CA ASP A 309 0.25 24.61 21.65
C ASP A 309 0.23 23.68 20.44
N GLU A 310 1.13 22.69 20.38
CA GLU A 310 1.17 21.67 19.33
C GLU A 310 0.35 20.42 19.69
N LYS A 311 0.12 20.14 20.98
CA LYS A 311 -0.65 18.96 21.43
C LYS A 311 -2.05 18.84 20.81
N PRO A 312 -2.85 19.91 20.62
CA PRO A 312 -4.15 19.80 19.92
C PRO A 312 -4.03 19.23 18.50
N PHE A 313 -3.01 19.65 17.75
CA PHE A 313 -2.73 19.13 16.40
C PHE A 313 -2.38 17.64 16.45
N GLN A 314 -1.48 17.24 17.35
CA GLN A 314 -1.06 15.84 17.47
C GLN A 314 -2.18 14.89 17.91
N ARG A 315 -3.10 15.35 18.78
CA ARG A 315 -4.28 14.57 19.18
C ARG A 315 -5.24 14.41 18.02
N ARG A 316 -5.56 15.50 17.31
CA ARG A 316 -6.52 15.47 16.21
C ARG A 316 -6.08 14.53 15.10
N LEU A 317 -4.79 14.51 14.76
CA LEU A 317 -4.26 13.55 13.77
C LEU A 317 -4.50 12.08 14.16
N MET A 318 -4.38 11.74 15.45
CA MET A 318 -4.64 10.39 15.95
C MET A 318 -6.15 10.06 16.00
N GLU A 319 -6.98 11.03 16.38
CA GLU A 319 -8.45 10.88 16.33
C GLU A 319 -8.96 10.58 14.91
N VAL A 320 -8.41 11.27 13.91
CA VAL A 320 -8.71 11.03 12.49
C VAL A 320 -8.29 9.62 12.07
N ALA A 321 -7.07 9.20 12.40
CA ALA A 321 -6.60 7.84 12.10
C ALA A 321 -7.47 6.75 12.76
N ALA A 322 -7.87 6.95 14.02
CA ALA A 322 -8.74 6.02 14.73
C ALA A 322 -10.16 5.96 14.12
N GLY A 323 -10.71 7.10 13.72
CA GLY A 323 -11.98 7.17 13.00
C GLY A 323 -11.93 6.45 11.65
N TYR A 324 -10.83 6.64 10.89
CA TYR A 324 -10.59 5.98 9.61
C TYR A 324 -10.52 4.45 9.76
N ALA A 325 -9.84 3.98 10.81
CA ALA A 325 -9.69 2.57 11.12
C ALA A 325 -11.04 1.89 11.38
N GLU A 326 -11.87 2.51 12.24
CA GLU A 326 -13.20 2.02 12.56
C GLU A 326 -14.11 2.03 11.33
N HIS A 327 -14.07 3.12 10.54
CA HIS A 327 -14.87 3.23 9.33
C HIS A 327 -14.54 2.11 8.33
N CYS A 328 -13.25 1.84 8.08
CA CYS A 328 -12.83 0.75 7.20
C CYS A 328 -13.24 -0.63 7.73
N ASP A 329 -13.06 -0.90 9.02
CA ASP A 329 -13.49 -2.17 9.65
C ASP A 329 -15.01 -2.39 9.53
N VAL A 330 -15.82 -1.33 9.64
CA VAL A 330 -17.26 -1.39 9.39
C VAL A 330 -17.57 -1.76 7.94
N GLN A 331 -16.80 -1.29 6.96
CA GLN A 331 -16.98 -1.67 5.55
C GLN A 331 -16.64 -3.14 5.30
N VAL A 332 -15.60 -3.67 5.94
CA VAL A 332 -15.32 -5.12 5.94
C VAL A 332 -16.50 -5.90 6.55
N GLY A 333 -17.15 -5.34 7.57
CA GLY A 333 -18.35 -5.91 8.18
C GLY A 333 -19.48 -6.10 7.19
N ARG A 334 -19.74 -5.09 6.34
CA ARG A 334 -20.76 -5.15 5.27
C ARG A 334 -20.46 -6.26 4.26
N LEU A 335 -19.19 -6.44 3.90
CA LEU A 335 -18.76 -7.53 3.02
C LEU A 335 -19.07 -8.90 3.65
N PHE A 336 -18.76 -9.08 4.94
CA PHE A 336 -19.06 -10.34 5.63
C PHE A 336 -20.55 -10.59 5.82
N ASP A 337 -21.33 -9.54 6.09
CA ASP A 337 -22.78 -9.66 6.19
C ASP A 337 -23.39 -10.08 4.84
N GLU A 338 -22.83 -9.64 3.72
CA GLU A 338 -23.25 -10.10 2.39
C GLU A 338 -22.87 -11.57 2.15
N LEU A 339 -21.66 -12.01 2.54
CA LEU A 339 -21.27 -13.43 2.48
C LEU A 339 -22.28 -14.30 3.24
N ASP A 340 -22.74 -13.82 4.39
CA ASP A 340 -23.74 -14.50 5.22
C ASP A 340 -25.11 -14.53 4.53
N GLN A 341 -25.57 -13.40 3.99
CA GLN A 341 -26.85 -13.31 3.27
C GLN A 341 -26.89 -14.18 2.01
N LEU A 342 -25.77 -14.31 1.28
CA LEU A 342 -25.66 -15.15 0.10
C LEU A 342 -25.47 -16.65 0.43
N GLY A 343 -25.39 -17.00 1.72
CA GLY A 343 -25.22 -18.36 2.20
C GLY A 343 -23.82 -18.93 1.96
N TYR A 344 -22.80 -18.08 1.86
CA TYR A 344 -21.40 -18.50 1.70
C TYR A 344 -20.67 -18.69 3.04
N ARG A 345 -21.22 -18.16 4.14
CA ARG A 345 -20.61 -18.14 5.47
C ARG A 345 -19.92 -19.43 5.87
N ASP A 346 -20.66 -20.54 5.85
CA ASP A 346 -20.21 -21.79 6.49
C ASP A 346 -18.96 -22.35 5.81
N ASN A 347 -18.89 -22.29 4.47
CA ASN A 347 -17.76 -22.81 3.69
C ASN A 347 -16.90 -21.70 3.06
N THR A 348 -16.61 -20.66 3.82
CA THR A 348 -15.64 -19.63 3.44
C THR A 348 -14.55 -19.53 4.50
N LEU A 349 -13.28 -19.71 4.09
CA LEU A 349 -12.12 -19.36 4.88
C LEU A 349 -11.87 -17.87 4.75
N VAL A 350 -12.10 -17.13 5.84
CA VAL A 350 -11.75 -15.71 5.95
C VAL A 350 -10.47 -15.58 6.75
N LEU A 351 -9.47 -14.88 6.20
CA LEU A 351 -8.28 -14.43 6.90
C LEU A 351 -8.30 -12.90 6.96
N TYR A 352 -8.46 -12.34 8.16
CA TYR A 352 -8.36 -10.90 8.40
C TYR A 352 -6.98 -10.60 9.00
N ILE A 353 -6.11 -9.97 8.21
CA ILE A 353 -4.78 -9.53 8.61
C ILE A 353 -4.82 -8.04 8.94
N TRP A 354 -4.52 -7.70 10.20
CA TRP A 354 -4.47 -6.33 10.68
C TRP A 354 -3.05 -5.78 10.52
N GLY A 355 -2.76 -5.23 9.34
CA GLY A 355 -1.44 -4.69 9.00
C GLY A 355 -0.68 -5.56 7.99
N ASP A 356 -0.39 -5.00 6.82
CA ASP A 356 0.65 -5.52 5.93
C ASP A 356 2.06 -5.17 6.43
N ASN A 357 2.16 -4.26 7.38
CA ASN A 357 3.29 -3.98 8.24
C ASN A 357 2.77 -3.32 9.53
N GLY A 358 3.66 -3.07 10.48
CA GLY A 358 3.31 -2.28 11.66
C GLY A 358 2.89 -0.86 11.32
N SER A 359 2.49 -0.10 12.34
CA SER A 359 2.02 1.28 12.16
C SER A 359 3.06 2.15 11.45
N SER A 360 2.63 3.01 10.52
CA SER A 360 3.58 3.85 9.78
C SER A 360 3.99 5.10 10.55
N GLY A 361 5.30 5.33 10.68
CA GLY A 361 5.88 6.55 11.28
C GLY A 361 6.19 7.66 10.28
N GLU A 362 5.73 7.55 9.04
CA GLU A 362 6.12 8.47 7.95
C GLU A 362 5.61 9.90 8.13
N GLY A 363 4.61 10.11 8.98
CA GLY A 363 4.20 11.45 9.40
C GLY A 363 5.20 12.16 10.29
N GLN A 364 6.26 11.49 10.78
CA GLN A 364 7.38 12.05 11.55
C GLN A 364 6.89 12.88 12.75
N ASN A 365 6.87 14.21 12.61
CA ASN A 365 6.41 15.15 13.64
C ASN A 365 4.89 15.43 13.56
N GLY A 366 4.14 14.64 12.81
CA GLY A 366 2.77 14.97 12.38
C GLY A 366 2.80 15.95 11.21
N THR A 367 1.96 15.71 10.21
CA THR A 367 1.99 16.48 8.96
C THR A 367 0.59 16.70 8.39
N ILE A 368 0.40 17.80 7.65
CA ILE A 368 -0.80 18.06 6.83
C ILE A 368 -0.68 17.51 5.39
N SER A 369 0.51 17.06 4.99
CA SER A 369 0.80 16.41 3.70
C SER A 369 1.94 15.42 3.86
N GLU A 370 1.69 14.12 3.68
CA GLU A 370 2.68 13.05 3.91
C GLU A 370 3.89 13.12 2.96
N LEU A 371 3.69 13.61 1.74
CA LEU A 371 4.74 13.69 0.73
C LEU A 371 5.83 14.70 1.04
N LEU A 372 5.65 15.59 2.03
CA LEU A 372 6.72 16.44 2.55
C LEU A 372 7.90 15.61 3.08
N ALA A 373 7.61 14.53 3.81
CA ALA A 373 8.62 13.66 4.38
C ALA A 373 9.35 12.85 3.30
N GLN A 374 8.61 12.31 2.33
CA GLN A 374 9.19 11.56 1.20
C GLN A 374 10.05 12.45 0.29
N ASN A 375 9.67 13.72 0.13
CA ASN A 375 10.46 14.72 -0.59
C ASN A 375 11.66 15.27 0.21
N GLY A 376 11.80 14.91 1.49
CA GLY A 376 12.86 15.42 2.35
C GLY A 376 12.78 16.92 2.61
N ILE A 377 11.57 17.51 2.54
CA ILE A 377 11.36 18.94 2.77
C ILE A 377 11.29 19.19 4.28
N PRO A 378 12.23 19.98 4.87
CA PRO A 378 12.22 20.25 6.29
C PRO A 378 11.07 21.20 6.65
N THR A 379 10.28 20.82 7.66
CA THR A 379 9.11 21.58 8.11
C THR A 379 9.01 21.54 9.64
N THR A 380 8.32 22.51 10.24
CA THR A 380 8.00 22.53 11.66
C THR A 380 6.50 22.41 11.91
N THR A 381 6.08 21.83 13.03
CA THR A 381 4.67 21.73 13.40
C THR A 381 3.96 23.08 13.38
N ALA A 382 4.63 24.15 13.83
CA ALA A 382 4.08 25.50 13.77
C ALA A 382 3.76 25.97 12.33
N GLN A 383 4.57 25.60 11.34
CA GLN A 383 4.27 25.88 9.93
C GLN A 383 3.04 25.11 9.44
N HIS A 384 2.92 23.84 9.83
CA HIS A 384 1.74 23.01 9.54
C HIS A 384 0.47 23.65 10.12
N ILE A 385 0.49 24.03 11.40
CA ILE A 385 -0.65 24.68 12.07
C ILE A 385 -0.99 26.01 11.38
N ALA A 386 0.00 26.85 11.06
CA ALA A 386 -0.25 28.13 10.40
C ALA A 386 -0.91 27.96 9.02
N ALA A 387 -0.44 27.02 8.21
CA ALA A 387 -1.05 26.71 6.92
C ALA A 387 -2.46 26.13 7.07
N LEU A 388 -2.69 25.33 8.11
CA LEU A 388 -4.00 24.74 8.40
C LEU A 388 -5.05 25.79 8.80
N GLU A 389 -4.67 26.81 9.57
CA GLU A 389 -5.56 27.93 9.95
C GLU A 389 -6.12 28.66 8.71
N GLU A 390 -5.36 28.75 7.62
CA GLU A 390 -5.83 29.33 6.35
C GLU A 390 -6.89 28.45 5.64
N LEU A 391 -6.92 27.15 5.94
CA LEU A 391 -7.84 26.18 5.33
C LEU A 391 -9.11 25.92 6.17
N GLY A 392 -9.11 26.30 7.45
CA GLY A 392 -10.20 26.06 8.38
C GLY A 392 -9.79 25.46 9.74
N GLY A 393 -8.49 25.41 10.03
CA GLY A 393 -7.94 24.95 11.31
C GLY A 393 -8.04 23.43 11.51
N LEU A 394 -7.95 22.96 12.76
CA LEU A 394 -7.91 21.53 13.09
C LEU A 394 -9.08 20.71 12.54
N ASP A 395 -10.24 21.33 12.30
CA ASP A 395 -11.43 20.66 11.78
C ASP A 395 -11.29 20.16 10.35
N VAL A 396 -10.32 20.68 9.56
CA VAL A 396 -10.10 20.21 8.18
C VAL A 396 -9.21 18.97 8.10
N LEU A 397 -8.54 18.57 9.18
CA LEU A 397 -7.80 17.31 9.21
C LEU A 397 -8.75 16.13 9.02
N GLY A 398 -8.40 15.22 8.11
CA GLY A 398 -9.23 14.10 7.69
C GLY A 398 -10.16 14.39 6.51
N SER A 399 -10.20 15.63 6.01
CA SER A 399 -10.99 16.03 4.84
C SER A 399 -10.18 15.96 3.54
N PRO A 400 -10.80 16.11 2.35
CA PRO A 400 -10.10 16.18 1.07
C PRO A 400 -9.14 17.38 0.94
N LYS A 401 -9.08 18.28 1.94
CA LYS A 401 -8.23 19.48 1.90
C LYS A 401 -6.79 19.25 2.33
N THR A 402 -6.48 18.11 2.94
CA THR A 402 -5.17 17.82 3.53
C THR A 402 -4.81 16.36 3.32
N ASP A 403 -3.55 16.03 3.08
CA ASP A 403 -3.06 14.64 3.08
C ASP A 403 -2.34 14.32 4.38
N ASN A 404 -3.07 14.47 5.49
CA ASN A 404 -2.49 14.47 6.82
C ASN A 404 -2.10 13.08 7.33
N MET A 405 -1.07 13.03 8.17
CA MET A 405 -0.63 11.81 8.83
C MET A 405 -0.17 12.10 10.26
N TYR A 406 -0.39 11.16 11.19
CA TYR A 406 -0.07 11.35 12.61
C TYR A 406 1.44 11.39 12.89
N HIS A 407 1.80 11.78 14.11
CA HIS A 407 3.17 11.70 14.65
C HIS A 407 3.71 10.26 14.71
N ALA A 408 5.01 10.06 14.49
CA ALA A 408 5.67 8.75 14.61
C ALA A 408 5.58 8.14 16.03
N GLY A 409 5.42 8.98 17.05
CA GLY A 409 5.10 8.55 18.42
C GLY A 409 3.77 7.79 18.50
N TRP A 410 2.75 8.20 17.73
CA TRP A 410 1.51 7.43 17.58
C TRP A 410 1.71 6.13 16.81
N ALA A 411 2.62 6.09 15.84
CA ALA A 411 2.99 4.84 15.17
C ALA A 411 3.61 3.83 16.16
N TRP A 412 4.57 4.29 16.98
CA TRP A 412 5.17 3.47 18.04
C TRP A 412 4.12 3.00 19.04
N ALA A 413 3.19 3.86 19.43
CA ALA A 413 2.07 3.49 20.29
C ALA A 413 1.10 2.49 19.63
N GLY A 414 0.82 2.63 18.33
CA GLY A 414 0.06 1.67 17.55
C GLY A 414 0.77 0.32 17.42
N SER A 415 2.10 0.27 17.55
CA SER A 415 2.90 -0.97 17.53
C SER A 415 3.12 -1.61 18.91
N THR A 416 2.38 -1.19 19.95
CA THR A 416 2.44 -1.78 21.30
C THR A 416 2.29 -3.30 21.26
N PRO A 417 3.14 -4.07 21.96
CA PRO A 417 4.14 -3.64 22.95
C PRO A 417 5.57 -3.56 22.41
N TYR A 418 5.77 -3.60 21.10
CA TYR A 418 7.08 -3.89 20.51
C TYR A 418 7.95 -2.64 20.35
N LYS A 419 9.25 -2.89 20.11
CA LYS A 419 10.19 -1.92 19.55
C LYS A 419 9.89 -1.70 18.07
N GLY A 420 10.14 -0.48 17.60
CA GLY A 420 10.05 -0.13 16.19
C GLY A 420 8.61 -0.01 15.65
N MET A 421 8.52 0.09 14.33
CA MET A 421 7.33 0.41 13.54
C MET A 421 7.60 0.02 12.06
N LYS A 422 6.72 0.38 11.11
CA LYS A 422 6.98 0.23 9.66
C LYS A 422 8.41 0.65 9.28
N LEU A 423 8.99 -0.01 8.27
CA LEU A 423 10.38 0.11 7.79
C LEU A 423 11.45 -0.55 8.68
N LEU A 424 11.16 -0.90 9.94
CA LEU A 424 12.10 -1.62 10.80
C LEU A 424 11.85 -3.13 10.76
N ALA A 425 12.41 -3.79 9.75
CA ALA A 425 12.37 -5.24 9.59
C ALA A 425 13.15 -6.00 10.69
N SER A 426 14.05 -5.30 11.38
CA SER A 426 14.80 -5.82 12.52
C SER A 426 13.95 -6.08 13.77
N HIS A 427 12.80 -5.42 13.89
CA HIS A 427 12.01 -5.41 15.12
C HIS A 427 10.54 -5.80 14.91
N LEU A 428 9.94 -6.37 15.95
CA LEU A 428 8.57 -6.89 15.89
C LEU A 428 7.52 -5.79 15.67
N GLY A 429 7.81 -4.53 16.03
CA GLY A 429 6.89 -3.42 15.80
C GLY A 429 6.70 -3.06 14.33
N GLY A 430 7.61 -3.50 13.45
CA GLY A 430 7.47 -3.40 11.99
C GLY A 430 6.89 -4.66 11.36
N THR A 431 7.17 -5.84 11.93
CA THR A 431 6.91 -7.13 11.27
C THR A 431 5.74 -7.91 11.86
N ARG A 432 5.41 -7.81 13.16
CA ARG A 432 4.41 -8.68 13.80
C ARG A 432 3.03 -8.05 13.79
N ASN A 433 2.08 -8.74 13.16
CA ASN A 433 0.71 -8.28 12.97
C ASN A 433 -0.31 -9.35 13.44
N PRO A 434 -1.47 -8.95 13.99
CA PRO A 434 -2.56 -9.88 14.26
C PRO A 434 -3.14 -10.45 12.98
N MET A 435 -3.45 -11.75 13.00
CA MET A 435 -4.28 -12.40 11.98
C MET A 435 -5.44 -13.15 12.65
N VAL A 436 -6.65 -12.97 12.16
CA VAL A 436 -7.85 -13.67 12.63
C VAL A 436 -8.40 -14.54 11.50
N ALA A 437 -8.73 -15.80 11.79
CA ALA A 437 -9.24 -16.76 10.84
C ALA A 437 -10.64 -17.26 11.23
N ARG A 438 -11.56 -17.31 10.27
CA ARG A 438 -12.93 -17.83 10.45
C ARG A 438 -13.28 -18.77 9.30
N TRP A 439 -13.74 -19.98 9.64
CA TRP A 439 -14.28 -20.95 8.68
C TRP A 439 -15.22 -21.92 9.41
N PRO A 440 -16.51 -21.59 9.59
CA PRO A 440 -17.39 -22.29 10.52
C PRO A 440 -17.55 -23.79 10.25
N ALA A 441 -17.40 -24.24 8.99
CA ALA A 441 -17.47 -25.66 8.65
C ALA A 441 -16.30 -26.51 9.19
N LYS A 442 -15.15 -25.90 9.53
CA LYS A 442 -13.94 -26.64 9.97
C LYS A 442 -13.33 -26.08 11.25
N ILE A 443 -13.37 -24.77 11.47
CA ILE A 443 -12.78 -24.09 12.62
C ILE A 443 -13.82 -23.99 13.74
N THR A 444 -13.47 -24.54 14.91
CA THR A 444 -14.20 -24.27 16.15
C THR A 444 -13.65 -22.99 16.77
N PRO A 445 -14.50 -22.02 17.16
CA PRO A 445 -14.03 -20.78 17.78
C PRO A 445 -13.19 -21.06 19.05
N ASP A 446 -12.06 -20.36 19.19
CA ASP A 446 -11.19 -20.43 20.36
C ASP A 446 -10.63 -19.03 20.64
N SER A 447 -10.95 -18.49 21.80
CA SER A 447 -10.49 -17.18 22.25
C SER A 447 -9.00 -17.15 22.59
N THR A 448 -8.33 -18.31 22.66
CA THR A 448 -6.90 -18.40 22.95
C THR A 448 -6.09 -18.23 21.67
N PRO A 449 -5.23 -17.20 21.56
CA PRO A 449 -4.41 -17.01 20.39
C PRO A 449 -3.47 -18.19 20.12
N ARG A 450 -3.31 -18.53 18.84
CA ARG A 450 -2.29 -19.42 18.30
C ARG A 450 -0.93 -18.73 18.35
N THR A 451 0.09 -19.47 18.80
CA THR A 451 1.43 -18.94 19.11
C THR A 451 2.52 -19.45 18.15
N GLN A 452 2.14 -20.12 17.06
CA GLN A 452 3.08 -20.54 16.03
C GLN A 452 3.69 -19.30 15.34
N PHE A 453 4.99 -19.37 15.06
CA PHE A 453 5.66 -18.36 14.26
C PHE A 453 5.25 -18.55 12.80
N LEU A 454 4.44 -17.62 12.29
CA LEU A 454 3.99 -17.61 10.89
C LEU A 454 4.50 -16.36 10.18
N HIS A 455 4.63 -16.46 8.87
CA HIS A 455 4.95 -15.33 7.99
C HIS A 455 3.93 -15.24 6.84
N CYS A 456 3.74 -14.05 6.26
CA CYS A 456 2.72 -13.82 5.23
C CYS A 456 2.85 -14.72 4.00
N ASN A 457 4.06 -15.18 3.67
CA ASN A 457 4.28 -16.13 2.58
C ASN A 457 3.86 -17.58 2.91
N ASP A 458 3.36 -17.86 4.10
CA ASP A 458 2.80 -19.15 4.49
C ASP A 458 1.34 -19.35 4.00
N LEU A 459 0.68 -18.29 3.52
CA LEU A 459 -0.72 -18.35 3.07
C LEU A 459 -0.91 -19.24 1.84
N VAL A 460 -0.12 -19.03 0.78
CA VAL A 460 -0.23 -19.80 -0.46
C VAL A 460 -0.03 -21.31 -0.25
N PRO A 461 1.04 -21.80 0.42
CA PRO A 461 1.15 -23.23 0.70
C PRO A 461 0.03 -23.75 1.60
N THR A 462 -0.53 -22.92 2.49
CA THR A 462 -1.70 -23.29 3.29
C THR A 462 -2.93 -23.51 2.40
N PHE A 463 -3.19 -22.62 1.44
CA PHE A 463 -4.28 -22.81 0.48
C PHE A 463 -4.07 -24.06 -0.36
N TYR A 464 -2.82 -24.34 -0.75
CA TYR A 464 -2.51 -25.54 -1.51
C TYR A 464 -2.77 -26.82 -0.72
N GLU A 465 -2.34 -26.88 0.54
CA GLU A 465 -2.61 -28.03 1.42
C GLU A 465 -4.12 -28.25 1.63
N LEU A 466 -4.86 -27.18 1.92
CA LEU A 466 -6.32 -27.25 2.13
C LEU A 466 -7.09 -27.76 0.90
N LEU A 467 -6.52 -27.59 -0.30
CA LEU A 467 -7.16 -27.94 -1.58
C LEU A 467 -6.56 -29.19 -2.24
N GLY A 468 -5.55 -29.83 -1.62
CA GLY A 468 -4.82 -30.94 -2.24
C GLY A 468 -4.04 -30.54 -3.50
N ILE A 469 -3.64 -29.28 -3.61
CA ILE A 469 -2.86 -28.76 -4.72
C ILE A 469 -1.38 -29.05 -4.45
N THR A 470 -0.72 -29.72 -5.39
CA THR A 470 0.75 -29.77 -5.40
C THR A 470 1.25 -28.48 -6.06
N ALA A 471 2.21 -27.80 -5.43
CA ALA A 471 2.82 -26.61 -6.01
C ALA A 471 3.34 -26.93 -7.42
N PRO A 472 2.92 -26.18 -8.46
CA PRO A 472 3.25 -26.51 -9.84
C PRO A 472 4.74 -26.33 -10.10
N ARG A 473 5.33 -27.25 -10.88
CA ARG A 473 6.72 -27.12 -11.37
C ARG A 473 6.82 -26.19 -12.57
N THR A 474 5.72 -26.08 -13.33
CA THR A 474 5.63 -25.18 -14.49
C THR A 474 4.26 -24.51 -14.53
N VAL A 475 4.23 -23.22 -14.85
CA VAL A 475 3.01 -22.45 -15.12
C VAL A 475 3.22 -21.71 -16.42
N ASN A 476 2.28 -21.83 -17.36
CA ASN A 476 2.35 -21.24 -18.70
C ASN A 476 3.67 -21.56 -19.43
N GLY A 477 4.20 -22.78 -19.22
CA GLY A 477 5.45 -23.25 -19.81
C GLY A 477 6.73 -22.75 -19.11
N ILE A 478 6.61 -21.97 -18.04
CA ILE A 478 7.74 -21.37 -17.32
C ILE A 478 8.02 -22.18 -16.04
N PRO A 479 9.27 -22.65 -15.83
CA PRO A 479 9.67 -23.29 -14.58
C PRO A 479 9.43 -22.39 -13.37
N GLN A 480 8.91 -22.96 -12.30
CA GLN A 480 8.55 -22.21 -11.10
C GLN A 480 9.62 -22.31 -10.02
N ASP A 481 9.87 -21.20 -9.34
CA ASP A 481 10.72 -21.12 -8.17
C ASP A 481 10.08 -21.90 -7.00
N PRO A 482 10.87 -22.50 -6.09
CA PRO A 482 10.32 -23.16 -4.91
C PRO A 482 9.49 -22.20 -4.05
N ILE A 483 8.41 -22.70 -3.48
CA ILE A 483 7.67 -22.01 -2.41
C ILE A 483 8.60 -21.90 -1.20
N ASP A 484 8.71 -20.70 -0.65
CA ASP A 484 9.49 -20.48 0.58
C ASP A 484 8.63 -20.65 1.82
N GLY A 485 7.33 -20.38 1.70
CA GLY A 485 6.29 -20.58 2.70
C GLY A 485 6.23 -22.01 3.27
N ALA A 486 5.72 -22.16 4.48
CA ALA A 486 5.33 -23.44 5.06
C ALA A 486 3.86 -23.37 5.51
N SER A 487 3.07 -24.37 5.13
CA SER A 487 1.65 -24.39 5.47
C SER A 487 1.41 -24.43 6.99
N PHE A 488 0.31 -23.80 7.40
CA PHE A 488 -0.22 -23.85 8.76
C PHE A 488 -1.63 -24.41 8.85
N ALA A 489 -2.12 -25.10 7.81
CA ALA A 489 -3.48 -25.63 7.72
C ALA A 489 -3.91 -26.42 8.96
N THR A 490 -3.01 -27.23 9.53
CA THR A 490 -3.28 -28.02 10.74
C THR A 490 -3.62 -27.17 11.97
N THR A 491 -3.04 -25.97 12.08
CA THR A 491 -3.29 -25.06 13.23
C THR A 491 -4.68 -24.44 13.24
N LEU A 492 -5.38 -24.48 12.09
CA LEU A 492 -6.75 -24.00 11.97
C LEU A 492 -7.71 -24.80 12.86
N ILE A 493 -7.39 -26.08 13.10
CA ILE A 493 -8.25 -27.02 13.83
C ILE A 493 -7.58 -27.62 15.07
N ASP A 494 -6.24 -27.61 15.13
CA ASP A 494 -5.45 -28.10 16.25
C ASP A 494 -4.53 -26.98 16.74
N ARG A 495 -4.88 -26.40 17.90
CA ARG A 495 -4.11 -25.29 18.49
C ARG A 495 -2.63 -25.62 18.69
N ASP A 496 -2.34 -26.86 19.04
CA ASP A 496 -1.03 -27.26 19.55
C ASP A 496 -0.19 -27.92 18.43
N ALA A 497 -0.72 -27.96 17.19
CA ALA A 497 -0.01 -28.43 16.03
C ALA A 497 1.26 -27.59 15.77
N LYS A 498 2.34 -28.27 15.39
CA LYS A 498 3.52 -27.62 14.83
C LYS A 498 3.21 -27.15 13.42
N ALA A 499 3.56 -25.91 13.12
CA ALA A 499 3.37 -25.31 11.81
C ALA A 499 4.29 -24.11 11.60
N GLY A 500 4.29 -23.59 10.38
CA GLY A 500 5.16 -22.50 9.97
C GLY A 500 6.59 -22.97 9.74
N LYS A 501 7.50 -22.02 9.58
CA LYS A 501 8.90 -22.29 9.29
C LYS A 501 9.74 -22.25 10.55
N LEU A 502 10.82 -23.03 10.53
CA LEU A 502 11.88 -22.94 11.53
C LEU A 502 12.79 -21.74 11.32
N THR A 503 12.86 -21.19 10.09
CA THR A 503 13.75 -20.09 9.72
C THR A 503 13.00 -19.09 8.85
N GLN A 504 13.14 -17.79 9.15
CA GLN A 504 12.67 -16.70 8.29
C GLN A 504 13.57 -15.49 8.46
N TYR A 505 14.07 -14.93 7.36
CA TYR A 505 14.81 -13.67 7.36
C TYR A 505 13.87 -12.49 7.13
N PHE A 506 14.32 -11.31 7.52
CA PHE A 506 13.68 -10.02 7.32
C PHE A 506 14.75 -9.02 6.86
N GLU A 507 14.45 -8.23 5.84
CA GLU A 507 15.29 -7.10 5.43
C GLU A 507 14.39 -6.05 4.77
N ILE A 508 14.53 -4.79 5.19
CA ILE A 508 14.01 -3.61 4.51
C ILE A 508 15.05 -2.50 4.68
N MET A 509 15.60 -2.01 3.58
CA MET A 509 16.48 -0.82 3.55
C MET A 509 17.65 -0.89 4.55
N GLY A 510 18.26 -2.07 4.69
CA GLY A 510 19.38 -2.34 5.59
C GLY A 510 18.97 -2.75 7.02
N SER A 511 17.77 -2.38 7.47
CA SER A 511 17.19 -2.92 8.71
C SER A 511 16.90 -4.40 8.50
N ARG A 512 17.40 -5.27 9.37
CA ARG A 512 17.34 -6.72 9.10
C ARG A 512 17.29 -7.59 10.34
N ALA A 513 16.76 -8.80 10.16
CA ALA A 513 16.78 -9.83 11.18
C ALA A 513 16.73 -11.24 10.58
N ILE A 514 17.00 -12.22 11.43
CA ILE A 514 16.80 -13.65 11.14
C ILE A 514 16.19 -14.30 12.36
N TYR A 515 15.03 -14.94 12.17
CA TYR A 515 14.46 -15.86 13.14
C TYR A 515 14.91 -17.28 12.82
N HIS A 516 15.33 -18.03 13.84
CA HIS A 516 15.59 -19.46 13.76
C HIS A 516 15.31 -20.16 15.09
N ASP A 517 14.29 -21.04 15.09
CA ASP A 517 13.95 -21.95 16.19
C ASP A 517 13.90 -21.26 17.56
N GLY A 518 12.99 -20.29 17.71
CA GLY A 518 12.81 -19.49 18.93
C GLY A 518 13.73 -18.28 19.03
N TRP A 519 14.90 -18.29 18.39
CA TRP A 519 15.87 -17.19 18.48
C TRP A 519 15.74 -16.18 17.34
N MET A 520 16.00 -14.91 17.62
CA MET A 520 16.02 -13.85 16.62
C MET A 520 17.27 -12.98 16.80
N ALA A 521 18.06 -12.82 15.74
CA ALA A 521 19.13 -11.82 15.69
C ALA A 521 18.68 -10.63 14.84
N SER A 522 18.95 -9.42 15.30
CA SER A 522 18.43 -8.18 14.71
C SER A 522 19.53 -7.13 14.59
N ALA A 523 19.56 -6.40 13.47
CA ALA A 523 20.39 -5.22 13.28
C ALA A 523 19.52 -4.06 12.80
N PHE A 524 19.54 -2.97 13.56
CA PHE A 524 18.63 -1.83 13.37
C PHE A 524 18.70 -1.24 11.96
N GLY A 525 19.90 -1.22 11.38
CA GLY A 525 20.18 -0.59 10.08
C GLY A 525 20.52 0.90 10.22
N PRO A 526 20.68 1.61 9.10
CA PRO A 526 21.25 2.95 9.13
C PRO A 526 20.23 4.07 9.38
N ARG A 527 18.92 3.78 9.36
CA ARG A 527 17.85 4.79 9.39
C ARG A 527 16.81 4.50 10.46
N ALA A 528 16.56 5.50 11.29
CA ALA A 528 15.40 5.54 12.17
C ALA A 528 14.20 6.19 11.44
N PRO A 529 13.05 5.51 11.28
CA PRO A 529 11.92 6.04 10.49
C PRO A 529 11.32 7.34 11.02
N TRP A 530 11.41 7.58 12.33
CA TRP A 530 10.88 8.78 13.00
C TRP A 530 11.81 9.99 12.94
N VAL A 531 13.05 9.84 12.45
CA VAL A 531 14.00 10.95 12.33
C VAL A 531 13.88 11.55 10.92
N PRO A 532 13.54 12.85 10.80
CA PRO A 532 13.43 13.51 9.50
C PRO A 532 14.73 13.53 8.70
N GLY A 533 14.59 13.41 7.38
CA GLY A 533 15.70 13.52 6.43
C GLY A 533 16.55 12.25 6.30
N THR A 534 17.67 12.40 5.58
CA THR A 534 18.60 11.30 5.32
C THR A 534 19.67 11.24 6.42
N PRO A 535 19.91 10.09 7.06
CA PRO A 535 20.95 9.95 8.09
C PRO A 535 22.34 10.36 7.57
N GLY A 536 23.11 11.06 8.42
CA GLY A 536 24.50 11.37 8.12
C GLY A 536 25.33 10.09 7.95
N GLY A 537 26.22 10.05 6.95
CA GLY A 537 27.07 8.89 6.70
C GLY A 537 26.41 7.74 5.92
N ILE A 538 25.16 7.89 5.48
CA ILE A 538 24.43 6.82 4.74
C ILE A 538 25.19 6.30 3.51
N ARG A 539 25.99 7.15 2.85
CA ARG A 539 26.75 6.80 1.65
C ARG A 539 27.98 5.93 1.94
N ASP A 540 28.49 6.01 3.16
CA ASP A 540 29.66 5.27 3.63
C ASP A 540 29.25 4.11 4.57
N TRP A 541 27.94 3.92 4.79
CA TRP A 541 27.41 2.87 5.66
C TRP A 541 27.73 1.48 5.10
N SER A 542 28.12 0.57 6.00
CA SER A 542 28.31 -0.83 5.70
C SER A 542 27.49 -1.68 6.69
N PRO A 543 26.76 -2.71 6.22
CA PRO A 543 26.07 -3.65 7.11
C PRO A 543 27.02 -4.45 8.00
N ASP A 544 28.32 -4.51 7.69
CA ASP A 544 29.31 -5.21 8.51
C ASP A 544 29.65 -4.45 9.81
N ASP A 545 29.40 -3.14 9.84
CA ASP A 545 29.68 -2.27 10.98
C ASP A 545 28.48 -2.14 11.93
N ASP A 546 27.31 -2.68 11.56
CA ASP A 546 26.12 -2.61 12.39
C ASP A 546 26.25 -3.44 13.67
N THR A 547 25.72 -2.89 14.76
CA THR A 547 25.57 -3.63 16.01
C THR A 547 24.37 -4.56 15.89
N TRP A 548 24.59 -5.84 16.20
CA TRP A 548 23.53 -6.84 16.27
C TRP A 548 23.10 -7.10 17.71
N GLU A 549 21.79 -7.22 17.88
CA GLU A 549 21.12 -7.67 19.09
C GLU A 549 20.69 -9.14 18.94
N LEU A 550 20.44 -9.82 20.05
CA LEU A 550 19.98 -11.21 20.07
C LEU A 550 18.83 -11.39 21.07
N TYR A 551 17.78 -12.10 20.66
CA TYR A 551 16.59 -12.35 21.46
C TYR A 551 16.19 -13.82 21.42
N ASN A 552 15.63 -14.34 22.52
CA ASN A 552 14.93 -15.62 22.56
C ASN A 552 13.42 -15.36 22.68
N LEU A 553 12.70 -15.41 21.56
CA LEU A 553 11.29 -15.01 21.48
C LEU A 553 10.33 -15.97 22.20
N ASP A 554 10.79 -17.15 22.59
CA ASP A 554 9.99 -18.09 23.38
C ASP A 554 10.01 -17.76 24.88
N GLU A 555 11.01 -16.98 25.33
CA GLU A 555 11.12 -16.47 26.70
C GLU A 555 10.84 -14.95 26.78
N ASP A 556 11.10 -14.23 25.69
CA ASP A 556 10.89 -12.79 25.53
C ASP A 556 10.02 -12.53 24.29
N TRP A 557 8.71 -12.73 24.48
CA TRP A 557 7.72 -12.59 23.42
C TRP A 557 7.73 -11.19 22.78
N THR A 558 8.16 -10.18 23.53
CA THR A 558 8.14 -8.75 23.18
C THR A 558 9.39 -8.25 22.47
N GLN A 559 10.48 -9.03 22.42
CA GLN A 559 11.78 -8.59 21.93
C GLN A 559 12.32 -7.40 22.75
N ASN A 560 12.26 -7.51 24.06
CA ASN A 560 12.71 -6.49 25.01
C ASN A 560 14.19 -6.64 25.38
N ARG A 561 14.63 -7.85 25.72
CA ARG A 561 15.90 -8.13 26.42
C ARG A 561 16.98 -8.60 25.44
N ASP A 562 17.96 -7.73 25.17
CA ASP A 562 19.12 -8.10 24.36
C ASP A 562 20.06 -9.07 25.12
N LEU A 563 20.30 -10.21 24.49
CA LEU A 563 21.11 -11.33 24.97
C LEU A 563 22.45 -11.45 24.22
N ALA A 564 22.79 -10.53 23.30
CA ALA A 564 23.96 -10.62 22.44
C ALA A 564 25.26 -10.80 23.23
N ALA A 565 25.45 -10.01 24.29
CA ALA A 565 26.63 -10.10 25.16
C ALA A 565 26.69 -11.41 25.97
N GLN A 566 25.55 -12.03 26.25
CA GLN A 566 25.46 -13.26 27.04
C GLN A 566 25.63 -14.51 26.18
N HIS A 567 25.21 -14.46 24.92
CA HIS A 567 25.25 -15.59 23.98
C HIS A 567 25.93 -15.22 22.64
N PRO A 568 27.20 -14.79 22.64
CA PRO A 568 27.90 -14.33 21.43
C PRO A 568 28.04 -15.42 20.36
N GLU A 569 28.20 -16.68 20.75
CA GLU A 569 28.26 -17.81 19.81
C GLU A 569 26.93 -18.04 19.09
N LYS A 570 25.81 -17.89 19.80
CA LYS A 570 24.46 -18.00 19.21
C LYS A 570 24.21 -16.85 18.23
N LEU A 571 24.62 -15.64 18.59
CA LEU A 571 24.54 -14.50 17.69
C LEU A 571 25.38 -14.72 16.42
N ALA A 572 26.62 -15.21 16.55
CA ALA A 572 27.47 -15.52 15.40
C ALA A 572 26.82 -16.57 14.49
N GLN A 573 26.24 -17.63 15.05
CA GLN A 573 25.49 -18.65 14.30
C GLN A 573 24.36 -18.02 13.49
N LEU A 574 23.54 -17.16 14.12
CA LEU A 574 22.41 -16.53 13.42
C LEU A 574 22.87 -15.55 12.34
N ARG A 575 23.96 -14.80 12.56
CA ARG A 575 24.53 -13.92 11.52
C ARG A 575 24.99 -14.71 10.29
N GLU A 576 25.61 -15.87 10.50
CA GLU A 576 25.98 -16.76 9.39
C GLU A 576 24.74 -17.30 8.67
N LEU A 577 23.72 -17.72 9.42
CA LEU A 577 22.45 -18.17 8.85
C LEU A 577 21.74 -17.06 8.05
N PHE A 578 21.76 -15.82 8.53
CA PHE A 578 21.27 -14.67 7.78
C PHE A 578 22.03 -14.52 6.46
N ALA A 579 23.37 -14.60 6.46
CA ALA A 579 24.14 -14.48 5.22
C ALA A 579 23.79 -15.58 4.19
N ILE A 580 23.53 -16.80 4.64
CA ILE A 580 23.08 -17.91 3.79
C ILE A 580 21.69 -17.63 3.20
N GLU A 581 20.72 -17.27 4.04
CA GLU A 581 19.36 -16.97 3.57
C GLU A 581 19.32 -15.71 2.70
N ALA A 582 20.15 -14.70 3.00
CA ALA A 582 20.29 -13.50 2.20
C ALA A 582 20.77 -13.81 0.79
N ALA A 583 21.83 -14.63 0.65
CA ALA A 583 22.32 -15.06 -0.65
C ALA A 583 21.30 -15.93 -1.41
N ARG A 584 20.60 -16.84 -0.71
CA ARG A 584 19.59 -17.72 -1.31
C ARG A 584 18.37 -16.99 -1.85
N ASN A 585 18.02 -15.85 -1.27
CA ASN A 585 16.80 -15.11 -1.58
C ASN A 585 17.05 -13.76 -2.27
N ASN A 586 18.25 -13.54 -2.85
CA ASN A 586 18.61 -12.31 -3.56
C ASN A 586 18.52 -11.03 -2.71
N VAL A 587 18.82 -11.12 -1.42
CA VAL A 587 18.84 -9.95 -0.52
C VAL A 587 20.08 -9.08 -0.79
N LEU A 588 21.16 -9.69 -1.31
CA LEU A 588 22.43 -9.00 -1.53
C LEU A 588 22.39 -8.05 -2.74
N PRO A 589 22.99 -6.84 -2.65
CA PRO A 589 23.61 -6.28 -1.45
C PRO A 589 22.57 -5.91 -0.38
N VAL A 590 22.89 -6.18 0.90
CA VAL A 590 22.04 -5.75 2.02
C VAL A 590 21.90 -4.23 1.97
N GLY A 591 20.68 -3.72 2.11
CA GLY A 591 20.40 -2.30 1.89
C GLY A 591 20.27 -1.91 0.41
N GLY A 592 20.12 -2.85 -0.53
CA GLY A 592 19.83 -2.55 -1.93
C GLY A 592 18.59 -1.65 -2.11
N GLY A 593 17.64 -1.70 -1.19
CA GLY A 593 16.48 -0.79 -1.14
C GLY A 593 16.82 0.67 -0.81
N LEU A 594 18.03 0.97 -0.31
CA LEU A 594 18.54 2.33 -0.10
C LEU A 594 19.14 2.93 -1.37
N TRP A 595 19.40 2.11 -2.40
CA TRP A 595 20.14 2.51 -3.59
C TRP A 595 19.52 3.75 -4.24
N VAL A 596 18.25 3.68 -4.65
CA VAL A 596 17.55 4.84 -5.23
C VAL A 596 17.14 5.82 -4.14
N ALA A 597 16.63 5.33 -3.01
CA ALA A 597 16.05 6.17 -1.96
C ALA A 597 17.03 7.15 -1.31
N ALA A 598 18.32 6.80 -1.20
CA ALA A 598 19.29 7.56 -0.42
C ALA A 598 20.65 7.76 -1.10
N ILE A 599 21.07 6.86 -2.00
CA ILE A 599 22.44 6.88 -2.57
C ILE A 599 22.44 7.54 -3.96
N HIS A 600 21.58 7.06 -4.86
CA HIS A 600 21.47 7.40 -6.29
C HIS A 600 20.04 7.79 -6.69
N PRO A 601 19.44 8.85 -6.11
CA PRO A 601 18.08 9.29 -6.46
C PRO A 601 17.93 9.70 -7.92
N GLU A 602 19.01 10.05 -8.62
CA GLU A 602 19.01 10.32 -10.05
C GLU A 602 18.69 9.10 -10.93
N GLN A 603 18.78 7.89 -10.36
CA GLN A 603 18.47 6.62 -11.05
C GLN A 603 17.03 6.16 -10.84
N ARG A 604 16.19 6.98 -10.20
CA ARG A 604 14.76 6.68 -10.05
C ARG A 604 14.13 6.38 -11.41
N ILE A 605 13.20 5.42 -11.41
CA ILE A 605 12.40 5.08 -12.58
C ILE A 605 11.77 6.36 -13.14
N SER A 606 11.99 6.56 -14.44
CA SER A 606 11.45 7.66 -15.22
C SER A 606 11.33 7.23 -16.67
N THR A 607 10.45 7.88 -17.40
CA THR A 607 10.32 7.62 -18.84
C THR A 607 11.63 8.01 -19.56
N PRO A 608 12.00 7.34 -20.67
CA PRO A 608 13.17 7.71 -21.46
C PRO A 608 12.96 8.98 -22.31
N TYR A 609 11.75 9.54 -22.30
CA TYR A 609 11.39 10.68 -23.15
C TYR A 609 11.88 12.00 -22.54
N THR A 610 12.23 12.93 -23.43
CA THR A 610 12.56 14.32 -23.09
C THR A 610 11.60 15.33 -23.75
N SER A 611 10.68 14.84 -24.57
CA SER A 611 9.64 15.60 -25.25
C SER A 611 8.39 14.74 -25.34
N TRP A 612 7.24 15.36 -25.13
CA TRP A 612 5.93 14.76 -25.23
C TRP A 612 5.03 15.63 -26.10
N GLU A 613 4.17 14.98 -26.86
CA GLU A 613 3.13 15.64 -27.65
C GLU A 613 1.80 14.98 -27.30
N PHE A 614 0.87 15.80 -26.83
CA PHE A 614 -0.48 15.40 -26.49
C PHE A 614 -1.45 16.13 -27.41
N THR A 615 -2.36 15.38 -28.03
CA THR A 615 -3.42 15.91 -28.87
C THR A 615 -4.77 15.59 -28.24
N GLY A 616 -5.56 16.62 -27.90
CA GLY A 616 -6.81 16.47 -27.16
C GLY A 616 -6.63 16.12 -25.68
N ASP A 617 -7.68 15.55 -25.09
CA ASP A 617 -7.81 15.35 -23.63
C ASP A 617 -7.13 14.04 -23.21
N VAL A 618 -5.81 14.06 -23.02
CA VAL A 618 -5.06 12.96 -22.39
C VAL A 618 -5.06 13.20 -20.88
N THR A 619 -5.71 12.31 -20.14
CA THR A 619 -5.94 12.44 -18.70
C THR A 619 -5.43 11.23 -17.93
N ARG A 620 -5.24 11.39 -16.63
CA ARG A 620 -4.86 10.37 -15.66
C ARG A 620 -3.53 9.70 -15.99
N ILE A 621 -2.55 10.48 -16.46
CA ILE A 621 -1.18 9.99 -16.67
C ILE A 621 -0.48 9.99 -15.30
N PRO A 622 -0.09 8.82 -14.74
CA PRO A 622 0.62 8.78 -13.45
C PRO A 622 1.92 9.60 -13.50
N GLU A 623 2.29 10.28 -12.42
CA GLU A 623 3.45 11.18 -12.40
C GLU A 623 4.77 10.48 -12.81
N PHE A 624 4.96 9.22 -12.40
CA PHE A 624 6.11 8.39 -12.80
C PHE A 624 6.22 8.17 -14.32
N CYS A 625 5.10 8.29 -15.02
CA CYS A 625 4.96 8.11 -16.47
C CYS A 625 4.75 9.43 -17.23
N ALA A 626 4.68 10.56 -16.52
CA ALA A 626 4.43 11.88 -17.08
C ALA A 626 5.74 12.67 -17.28
N PRO A 627 5.72 13.76 -18.07
CA PRO A 627 6.76 14.78 -17.98
C PRO A 627 6.90 15.26 -16.53
N ALA A 628 8.13 15.37 -16.03
CA ALA A 628 8.44 15.82 -14.68
C ALA A 628 8.33 17.35 -14.59
N LEU A 629 7.08 17.84 -14.59
CA LEU A 629 6.77 19.26 -14.50
C LEU A 629 7.01 19.73 -13.05
N GLY A 630 7.72 20.83 -12.86
CA GLY A 630 7.88 21.47 -11.54
C GLY A 630 9.06 21.01 -10.70
N ASN A 631 9.91 20.14 -11.22
CA ASN A 631 11.19 19.79 -10.59
C ASN A 631 12.33 19.59 -11.61
N LYS A 632 12.15 20.03 -12.86
CA LYS A 632 13.15 20.06 -13.93
C LYS A 632 12.98 21.31 -14.80
N ASN A 633 14.05 21.71 -15.48
CA ASN A 633 13.98 22.69 -16.55
C ASN A 633 13.06 22.16 -17.66
N ASN A 634 12.03 22.93 -18.01
CA ASN A 634 11.08 22.53 -19.04
C ASN A 634 10.39 23.72 -19.70
N ARG A 635 9.85 23.46 -20.88
CA ARG A 635 8.92 24.31 -21.61
C ARG A 635 7.65 23.51 -21.89
N VAL A 636 6.51 24.04 -21.49
CA VAL A 636 5.18 23.54 -21.89
C VAL A 636 4.59 24.55 -22.88
N ALA A 637 4.31 24.12 -24.10
CA ALA A 637 3.69 24.91 -25.15
C ALA A 637 2.31 24.36 -25.49
N ILE A 638 1.30 25.22 -25.53
CA ILE A 638 -0.10 24.86 -25.70
C ILE A 638 -0.63 25.68 -26.87
N GLU A 639 -0.97 24.99 -27.96
CA GLU A 639 -1.77 25.57 -29.05
C GLU A 639 -3.24 25.40 -28.68
N LEU A 640 -3.95 26.51 -28.53
CA LEU A 640 -5.36 26.49 -28.17
C LEU A 640 -6.18 27.58 -28.85
N THR A 641 -7.48 27.34 -28.97
CA THR A 641 -8.50 28.32 -29.32
C THR A 641 -9.23 28.78 -28.06
N VAL A 642 -9.16 30.09 -27.78
CA VAL A 642 -9.69 30.77 -26.60
C VAL A 642 -11.04 31.44 -26.94
N PRO A 643 -12.15 31.11 -26.27
CA PRO A 643 -13.40 31.88 -26.35
C PRO A 643 -13.34 33.19 -25.54
N GLU A 644 -14.35 34.04 -25.66
CA GLU A 644 -14.48 35.23 -24.82
C GLU A 644 -14.70 34.85 -23.35
N GLY A 645 -13.88 35.39 -22.44
CA GLY A 645 -13.97 35.10 -21.01
C GLY A 645 -13.59 33.66 -20.63
N ALA A 646 -12.77 33.00 -21.47
CA ALA A 646 -12.43 31.59 -21.33
C ALA A 646 -12.00 31.18 -19.91
N SER A 647 -12.44 30.01 -19.49
CA SER A 647 -12.15 29.44 -18.18
C SER A 647 -11.88 27.95 -18.25
N GLY A 648 -11.05 27.46 -17.34
CA GLY A 648 -10.77 26.04 -17.14
C GLY A 648 -9.28 25.68 -17.22
N VAL A 649 -8.98 24.45 -16.84
CA VAL A 649 -7.60 23.96 -16.69
C VAL A 649 -6.98 23.67 -18.05
N LEU A 650 -5.77 24.18 -18.28
CA LEU A 650 -4.97 23.82 -19.45
C LEU A 650 -4.16 22.54 -19.17
N TYR A 651 -3.50 22.49 -18.02
CA TYR A 651 -2.94 21.25 -17.46
C TYR A 651 -2.83 21.32 -15.93
N ALA A 652 -2.89 20.16 -15.27
CA ALA A 652 -2.68 20.00 -13.84
C ALA A 652 -1.88 18.74 -13.57
N LEU A 653 -0.86 18.82 -12.71
CA LEU A 653 -0.11 17.68 -12.19
C LEU A 653 -0.18 17.70 -10.66
N GLY A 654 -0.65 16.61 -10.06
CA GLY A 654 -0.74 16.46 -8.61
C GLY A 654 -2.12 16.79 -8.07
N ALA A 655 -2.18 17.13 -6.79
CA ALA A 655 -3.39 17.26 -5.99
C ALA A 655 -3.43 18.57 -5.19
N ASN A 656 -4.53 18.81 -4.46
CA ASN A 656 -4.62 19.90 -3.49
C ASN A 656 -3.56 19.80 -2.37
N ALA A 657 -3.06 18.60 -2.12
CA ALA A 657 -2.02 18.33 -1.14
C ALA A 657 -0.59 18.47 -1.66
N GLY A 658 -0.40 18.84 -2.94
CA GLY A 658 0.89 19.06 -3.59
C GLY A 658 0.77 18.93 -5.10
N GLY A 659 1.24 19.92 -5.87
CA GLY A 659 1.13 19.88 -7.33
C GLY A 659 1.39 21.22 -8.02
N LEU A 660 1.10 21.28 -9.32
CA LEU A 660 1.08 22.50 -10.10
C LEU A 660 -0.01 22.49 -11.16
N THR A 661 -0.43 23.68 -11.59
CA THR A 661 -1.50 23.81 -12.59
C THR A 661 -1.38 25.12 -13.36
N CYS A 662 -1.68 25.07 -14.65
CA CYS A 662 -1.90 26.23 -15.51
C CYS A 662 -3.35 26.20 -16.00
N TYR A 663 -4.04 27.33 -15.91
CA TYR A 663 -5.47 27.43 -16.21
C TYR A 663 -5.86 28.84 -16.65
N LEU A 664 -7.04 28.95 -17.25
CA LEU A 664 -7.69 30.22 -17.55
C LEU A 664 -8.83 30.48 -16.55
N ASP A 665 -9.00 31.73 -16.15
CA ASP A 665 -10.09 32.16 -15.28
C ASP A 665 -10.57 33.56 -15.68
N ASP A 666 -11.77 33.64 -16.27
CA ASP A 666 -12.33 34.86 -16.86
C ASP A 666 -11.37 35.50 -17.89
N GLY A 667 -10.82 34.66 -18.78
CA GLY A 667 -9.85 35.03 -19.82
C GLY A 667 -8.42 35.29 -19.32
N HIS A 668 -8.17 35.34 -18.01
CA HIS A 668 -6.81 35.53 -17.49
C HIS A 668 -6.06 34.22 -17.40
N LEU A 669 -4.85 34.19 -17.96
CA LEU A 669 -3.91 33.08 -17.77
C LEU A 669 -3.37 33.08 -16.35
N CYS A 670 -3.48 31.93 -15.69
CA CYS A 670 -3.09 31.70 -14.31
C CYS A 670 -2.16 30.49 -14.20
N TYR A 671 -1.30 30.52 -13.19
CA TYR A 671 -0.45 29.40 -12.81
C TYR A 671 -0.31 29.35 -11.29
N GLU A 672 -0.36 28.15 -10.73
CA GLU A 672 -0.11 27.90 -9.32
C GLU A 672 0.85 26.73 -9.13
N TYR A 673 1.83 26.93 -8.27
CA TYR A 673 2.70 25.88 -7.72
C TYR A 673 2.36 25.70 -6.24
N ASN A 674 1.81 24.55 -5.90
CA ASN A 674 1.41 24.16 -4.56
C ASN A 674 2.48 23.23 -3.95
N LEU A 675 3.37 23.80 -3.14
CA LEU A 675 4.38 23.04 -2.39
C LEU A 675 3.75 22.46 -1.12
N PHE A 676 2.95 21.42 -1.32
CA PHE A 676 2.36 20.60 -0.28
C PHE A 676 1.58 21.37 0.78
N ILE A 677 0.68 22.27 0.35
CA ILE A 677 -0.17 23.14 1.18
C ILE A 677 0.61 24.26 1.89
N LEU A 678 1.83 23.99 2.36
CA LEU A 678 2.66 24.92 3.12
C LEU A 678 2.98 26.21 2.39
N THR A 679 3.10 26.18 1.07
CA THR A 679 3.38 27.37 0.28
C THR A 679 2.77 27.26 -1.10
N ARG A 680 1.98 28.27 -1.47
CA ARG A 680 1.33 28.38 -2.79
C ARG A 680 1.90 29.58 -3.54
N THR A 681 2.63 29.32 -4.62
CA THR A 681 3.17 30.38 -5.48
C THR A 681 2.23 30.56 -6.67
N LYS A 682 1.60 31.74 -6.77
CA LYS A 682 0.64 32.06 -7.84
C LYS A 682 1.17 33.14 -8.76
N MET A 683 0.77 33.08 -10.04
CA MET A 683 0.90 34.20 -10.97
C MET A 683 -0.32 34.28 -11.89
N ARG A 684 -0.69 35.51 -12.27
CA ARG A 684 -1.83 35.81 -13.13
C ARG A 684 -1.41 36.88 -14.15
N SER A 685 -1.79 36.69 -15.41
CA SER A 685 -1.61 37.69 -16.47
C SER A 685 -2.36 38.99 -16.16
N ALA A 686 -1.74 40.13 -16.50
CA ALA A 686 -2.31 41.44 -16.20
C ALA A 686 -3.58 41.77 -17.01
N ALA A 687 -3.68 41.23 -18.23
CA ALA A 687 -4.81 41.42 -19.13
C ALA A 687 -5.35 40.06 -19.57
N PRO A 688 -6.66 39.94 -19.85
CA PRO A 688 -7.24 38.71 -20.38
C PRO A 688 -6.70 38.43 -21.80
N ILE A 689 -6.57 37.15 -22.14
CA ILE A 689 -6.28 36.70 -23.50
C ILE A 689 -7.48 37.02 -24.38
N THR A 690 -7.23 37.56 -25.58
CA THR A 690 -8.28 37.86 -26.54
C THR A 690 -8.92 36.59 -27.09
N PRO A 691 -10.18 36.62 -27.56
CA PRO A 691 -10.75 35.48 -28.26
C PRO A 691 -9.99 35.18 -29.56
N GLY A 692 -9.66 33.91 -29.81
CA GLY A 692 -8.92 33.50 -31.01
C GLY A 692 -7.97 32.34 -30.79
N ARG A 693 -7.16 32.04 -31.82
CA ARG A 693 -6.10 31.03 -31.73
C ARG A 693 -4.84 31.66 -31.15
N HIS A 694 -4.27 31.01 -30.16
CA HIS A 694 -3.09 31.46 -29.44
C HIS A 694 -2.12 30.31 -29.17
N THR A 695 -0.86 30.67 -28.94
CA THR A 695 0.13 29.78 -28.32
C THR A 695 0.45 30.30 -26.93
N VAL A 696 0.13 29.50 -25.91
CA VAL A 696 0.53 29.74 -24.52
C VAL A 696 1.79 28.92 -24.23
N GLU A 697 2.78 29.54 -23.62
CA GLU A 697 4.02 28.85 -23.22
C GLU A 697 4.29 29.09 -21.73
N VAL A 698 4.65 28.02 -21.01
CA VAL A 698 5.13 28.08 -19.62
C VAL A 698 6.56 27.57 -19.60
N PHE A 699 7.48 28.41 -19.14
CA PHE A 699 8.89 28.07 -18.98
C PHE A 699 9.19 27.91 -17.50
N THR A 700 9.88 26.84 -17.15
CA THR A 700 10.38 26.56 -15.80
C THR A 700 11.89 26.36 -15.87
N GLU A 701 12.65 27.13 -15.09
CA GLU A 701 14.10 27.07 -15.07
C GLU A 701 14.61 27.08 -13.64
N TYR A 702 15.65 26.30 -13.32
CA TYR A 702 16.34 26.42 -12.04
C TYR A 702 16.96 27.80 -11.90
N ALA A 703 16.55 28.53 -10.85
CA ALA A 703 17.32 29.67 -10.38
C ALA A 703 18.63 29.21 -9.72
N GLU A 704 18.60 28.03 -9.09
CA GLU A 704 19.77 27.34 -8.56
C GLU A 704 19.59 25.82 -8.72
N ALA A 705 20.45 25.18 -9.51
CA ALA A 705 20.34 23.75 -9.83
C ALA A 705 20.81 22.86 -8.67
N ARG A 706 19.88 22.52 -7.78
CA ARG A 706 20.08 21.55 -6.69
C ARG A 706 18.72 20.96 -6.25
N PRO A 707 18.71 19.81 -5.54
CA PRO A 707 17.49 19.29 -4.93
C PRO A 707 16.82 20.36 -4.05
N GLY A 708 15.51 20.59 -4.29
CA GLY A 708 14.73 21.61 -3.59
C GLY A 708 15.16 23.05 -3.89
N GLY A 709 15.88 23.29 -4.98
CA GLY A 709 16.29 24.62 -5.42
C GLY A 709 15.11 25.46 -5.94
N PRO A 710 15.21 26.79 -5.89
CA PRO A 710 14.21 27.69 -6.45
C PRO A 710 14.06 27.54 -7.97
N LEU A 711 12.85 27.77 -8.48
CA LEU A 711 12.52 27.76 -9.91
C LEU A 711 12.01 29.13 -10.35
N ASN A 712 12.57 29.68 -11.42
CA ASN A 712 11.98 30.79 -12.14
C ASN A 712 10.93 30.25 -13.11
N VAL A 713 9.70 30.75 -13.00
CA VAL A 713 8.60 30.35 -13.87
C VAL A 713 8.05 31.59 -14.57
N HIS A 714 7.90 31.54 -15.88
CA HIS A 714 7.25 32.61 -16.63
C HIS A 714 6.32 32.08 -17.72
N MET A 715 5.30 32.87 -18.04
CA MET A 715 4.31 32.55 -19.07
C MET A 715 4.40 33.54 -20.22
N CYS A 716 4.27 33.03 -21.44
CA CYS A 716 4.16 33.80 -22.66
C CYS A 716 2.85 33.50 -23.39
N VAL A 717 2.32 34.50 -24.11
CA VAL A 717 1.21 34.34 -25.07
C VAL A 717 1.69 34.91 -26.39
N ASP A 718 1.69 34.08 -27.44
CA ASP A 718 2.18 34.42 -28.78
C ASP A 718 3.61 35.02 -28.79
N GLY A 719 4.47 34.51 -27.90
CA GLY A 719 5.86 34.94 -27.73
C GLY A 719 6.07 36.16 -26.83
N GLU A 720 5.01 36.82 -26.36
CA GLU A 720 5.10 37.95 -25.43
C GLU A 720 4.96 37.48 -23.98
N LYS A 721 5.91 37.87 -23.11
CA LYS A 721 5.88 37.49 -21.68
C LYS A 721 4.75 38.24 -20.95
N VAL A 722 3.82 37.49 -20.35
CA VAL A 722 2.63 38.05 -19.68
C VAL A 722 2.67 37.99 -18.15
N ALA A 723 3.48 37.08 -17.58
CA ALA A 723 3.66 36.93 -16.14
C ALA A 723 4.99 36.21 -15.83
N GLU A 724 5.55 36.46 -14.65
CA GLU A 724 6.70 35.73 -14.12
C GLU A 724 6.67 35.67 -12.59
N THR A 725 7.27 34.63 -12.02
CA THR A 725 7.40 34.44 -10.58
C THR A 725 8.62 33.55 -10.26
N THR A 726 8.97 33.47 -8.98
CA THR A 726 9.98 32.53 -8.47
C THR A 726 9.34 31.64 -7.43
N VAL A 727 9.30 30.33 -7.70
CA VAL A 727 8.98 29.31 -6.71
C VAL A 727 10.20 29.16 -5.79
N PRO A 728 10.07 29.40 -4.47
CA PRO A 728 11.23 29.46 -3.58
C PRO A 728 11.88 28.10 -3.33
N VAL A 729 11.08 27.03 -3.32
CA VAL A 729 11.50 25.65 -3.09
C VAL A 729 10.70 24.75 -4.02
N SER A 730 11.39 23.91 -4.79
CA SER A 730 10.76 22.89 -5.62
C SER A 730 10.62 21.55 -4.89
N ALA A 731 9.65 20.72 -5.30
CA ALA A 731 9.55 19.33 -4.87
C ALA A 731 10.75 18.53 -5.40
N PRO A 732 11.65 18.00 -4.56
CA PRO A 732 12.85 17.30 -5.04
C PRO A 732 12.56 15.96 -5.73
N LEU A 733 11.45 15.29 -5.39
CA LEU A 733 11.18 13.92 -5.80
C LEU A 733 9.94 13.80 -6.71
N LEU A 734 8.75 14.06 -6.17
CA LEU A 734 7.44 13.96 -6.84
C LEU A 734 6.37 14.74 -6.07
N PHE A 735 5.25 15.08 -6.71
CA PHE A 735 4.11 15.73 -6.07
C PHE A 735 3.03 14.77 -5.59
N THR A 736 2.88 13.63 -6.25
CA THR A 736 1.83 12.65 -5.93
C THR A 736 2.24 11.24 -6.31
N ALA A 737 1.88 10.27 -5.47
CA ALA A 737 2.02 8.85 -5.81
C ALA A 737 0.82 8.30 -6.59
N ASN A 738 -0.36 8.94 -6.54
CA ASN A 738 -1.59 8.41 -7.10
C ASN A 738 -2.38 9.39 -7.96
N ASP A 739 -2.32 10.69 -7.68
CA ASP A 739 -2.90 11.68 -8.59
C ASP A 739 -2.06 11.76 -9.88
N CYS A 740 -2.50 12.55 -10.86
CA CYS A 740 -2.00 12.42 -12.23
C CYS A 740 -1.70 13.76 -12.89
N LEU A 741 -1.11 13.68 -14.08
CA LEU A 741 -1.16 14.73 -15.08
C LEU A 741 -2.46 14.60 -15.89
N ASP A 742 -3.21 15.70 -15.91
CA ASP A 742 -4.40 15.91 -16.74
C ASP A 742 -4.20 17.12 -17.67
N ILE A 743 -4.75 17.03 -18.89
CA ILE A 743 -4.74 18.09 -19.90
C ILE A 743 -6.18 18.48 -20.22
N GLY A 744 -6.47 19.79 -20.25
CA GLY A 744 -7.80 20.32 -20.52
C GLY A 744 -8.79 20.25 -19.35
N THR A 745 -8.40 19.63 -18.23
CA THR A 745 -9.23 19.44 -17.03
C THR A 745 -8.31 19.11 -15.83
N CYS A 746 -8.87 19.05 -14.63
CA CYS A 746 -8.21 18.53 -13.44
C CYS A 746 -9.14 17.48 -12.81
N LEU A 747 -8.89 16.21 -13.10
CA LEU A 747 -9.63 15.10 -12.52
C LEU A 747 -8.97 14.72 -11.19
N GLY A 748 -9.73 14.13 -10.27
CA GLY A 748 -9.21 13.87 -8.93
C GLY A 748 -9.18 15.15 -8.10
N SER A 749 -8.10 15.37 -7.35
CA SER A 749 -8.02 16.46 -6.38
C SER A 749 -7.56 17.78 -7.03
N PRO A 750 -8.28 18.90 -6.84
CA PRO A 750 -7.91 20.17 -7.46
C PRO A 750 -6.61 20.74 -6.88
N VAL A 751 -5.61 21.00 -7.73
CA VAL A 751 -4.32 21.58 -7.28
C VAL A 751 -4.49 22.98 -6.67
N SER A 752 -5.33 23.82 -7.30
CA SER A 752 -5.54 25.21 -6.88
C SER A 752 -6.85 25.39 -6.12
N LEU A 753 -6.78 26.20 -5.06
CA LEU A 753 -7.98 26.66 -4.34
C LEU A 753 -8.86 27.59 -5.19
N ASP A 754 -8.32 28.23 -6.24
CA ASP A 754 -9.06 29.22 -7.05
C ASP A 754 -10.18 28.57 -7.89
N TYR A 755 -10.08 27.26 -8.15
CA TYR A 755 -11.10 26.50 -8.84
C TYR A 755 -11.59 25.27 -8.06
N TYR A 756 -11.30 25.18 -6.76
CA TYR A 756 -11.66 24.02 -5.91
C TYR A 756 -13.13 23.62 -6.07
N ASP A 757 -14.05 24.57 -5.86
CA ASP A 757 -15.51 24.35 -5.96
C ASP A 757 -16.01 24.22 -7.42
N ARG A 758 -15.13 24.38 -8.40
CA ARG A 758 -15.41 24.27 -9.84
C ARG A 758 -14.78 23.02 -10.47
N ALA A 759 -14.07 22.20 -9.69
CA ALA A 759 -13.50 20.94 -10.16
C ALA A 759 -14.58 20.07 -10.85
N PRO A 760 -14.28 19.40 -11.98
CA PRO A 760 -12.95 19.21 -12.58
C PRO A 760 -12.48 20.37 -13.49
N PHE A 761 -13.18 21.51 -13.43
CA PHE A 761 -12.87 22.78 -14.10
C PHE A 761 -12.41 22.61 -15.56
N PRO A 762 -13.20 21.95 -16.41
CA PRO A 762 -12.82 21.67 -17.80
C PRO A 762 -12.67 22.97 -18.59
N PHE A 763 -11.67 23.01 -19.47
CA PHE A 763 -11.44 24.13 -20.36
C PHE A 763 -12.60 24.30 -21.35
N ASP A 764 -13.16 25.52 -21.42
CA ASP A 764 -14.29 25.85 -22.30
C ASP A 764 -13.88 26.21 -23.74
N GLY A 765 -12.58 26.27 -24.01
CA GLY A 765 -12.01 26.39 -25.36
C GLY A 765 -11.63 25.04 -25.97
N THR A 766 -10.61 25.05 -26.83
CA THR A 766 -10.08 23.82 -27.44
C THR A 766 -8.56 23.83 -27.37
N ILE A 767 -7.96 22.76 -26.82
CA ILE A 767 -6.51 22.52 -26.90
C ILE A 767 -6.26 21.70 -28.16
N GLU A 768 -5.65 22.29 -29.18
CA GLU A 768 -5.30 21.55 -30.39
C GLU A 768 -4.07 20.66 -30.15
N LYS A 769 -3.12 21.15 -29.36
CA LYS A 769 -1.86 20.46 -29.08
C LYS A 769 -1.20 20.99 -27.81
N LEU A 770 -0.69 20.08 -26.98
CA LEU A 770 0.23 20.41 -25.89
C LEU A 770 1.55 19.68 -26.11
N THR A 771 2.65 20.43 -26.02
CA THR A 771 4.02 19.91 -26.10
C THR A 771 4.76 20.23 -24.81
N ALA A 772 5.28 19.22 -24.12
CA ALA A 772 6.14 19.41 -22.95
C ALA A 772 7.55 18.95 -23.32
N GLU A 773 8.57 19.78 -23.08
CA GLU A 773 9.96 19.52 -23.47
C GLU A 773 10.91 19.89 -22.34
N TYR A 774 11.89 19.02 -22.06
CA TYR A 774 13.00 19.39 -21.19
C TYR A 774 13.98 20.29 -21.94
N THR A 775 14.49 21.32 -21.25
CA THR A 775 15.32 22.38 -21.84
C THR A 775 16.70 22.49 -21.20
#